data_AF-A0A4Q0T2V4-F1
#
_entry.id   AF-A0A4Q0T2V4-F1
#
_cell.length_a   1.000
_cell.length_b   1.000
_cell.length_c   1.000
_cell.angle_alpha   90.00
_cell.angle_beta   90.00
_cell.angle_gamma   90.00
#
_symmetry.space_group_name_H-M   'P 1'
#
loop_
_entity.id
_entity.type
_entity.pdbx_description
1 polymer ?
#
loop_
_entity_poly.entity_id
_entity_poly.type
_entity_poly.pdbx_seq_one_letter_code
_entity_poly.pdbx_strand_id
1 'polypeptide(L)'
;MRRFVTLAVLLLFTVPFGISISGCAKKTTIVYCNGGDSGVVVGSLTTITLQPKVYGYSLSYAQKGQIGTPAGADCKGTTVTVSAYRYGTTDMTLADVNPTTGALCAGTWNRNTGGAIADYTTCNPTNKSGVAYVTAAASGVTSNPLPVYIHPVVTSVVLGAPSANCSTDPDPSTNCCPVAANATTSAPAYSSSSCLSQGITGQLSARVYQNGTTNPADNISCLVGHLTYTPQTASIVTIDENGVATAVAPGSTIISATVASTPSSAGFFSTCPPASITLTNPGPTVVNQNNTQALNSVIKDTNGVSLTGLNLEYVSTTPTTISASTAASVTPTYPGAASIFAICAPGTCNPSPFTLIGQLGNGKPIVSNPIPISTPGTTATVLYIASTQSLYLVPVDFTTTTLGTPVRLPYVPNSMVISQDGTTIYLGSSTELMVFNATSNAVSRQDVSSPGNVLAVSPDGTTVVISDPVRKITTLETSAGAVITTYGAVGARAQWSPDSQAVYIAAGNQLLVYSTFTGWDNITQLTSPVTDVALTVPSVGAYFAGGTTTARGYCASTTSTTAGTTAAVTNEFYPLADTSAAVTDKVAATNDGNHILGVTATTAVPTLSDLHVTIPNQACPATGGLTFGSSFTTATLPSITAASITGVVPASDSSIAFVTYTGTGGAIPTYTPAASGVGTVGSIKLSGTAIAPVSGVFSTDNLSFYAGTTGDNLVHIINRATLTDGTTIAPKLPDVNGNLVVPDLLVQRPRKATQ
;
A
#
# COMPACT_ATOMS: atom_id res chain seq x y z
N MET A 1 78.50 -1.80 66.34
CA MET A 1 77.35 -2.71 66.40
C MET A 1 76.67 -2.61 67.77
N ARG A 2 75.32 -2.65 67.78
CA ARG A 2 74.38 -2.71 68.94
C ARG A 2 74.03 -1.49 69.79
N ARG A 3 74.62 -0.30 69.58
CA ARG A 3 74.09 0.95 70.20
C ARG A 3 73.77 2.08 69.21
N PHE A 4 73.86 1.76 67.92
CA PHE A 4 73.73 2.67 66.76
C PHE A 4 72.41 2.49 65.97
N VAL A 5 71.49 1.63 66.41
CA VAL A 5 70.21 1.37 65.69
C VAL A 5 69.01 1.95 66.44
N THR A 6 69.06 2.02 67.78
CA THR A 6 67.95 2.51 68.60
C THR A 6 67.73 4.03 68.50
N LEU A 7 68.80 4.81 68.29
CA LEU A 7 68.71 6.27 68.10
C LEU A 7 68.16 6.64 66.71
N ALA A 8 68.43 5.82 65.69
CA ALA A 8 67.87 6.01 64.34
C ALA A 8 66.38 5.62 64.28
N VAL A 9 65.96 4.63 65.07
CA VAL A 9 64.54 4.21 65.17
C VAL A 9 63.71 5.19 66.02
N LEU A 10 64.30 5.84 67.03
CA LEU A 10 63.59 6.85 67.84
C LEU A 10 63.38 8.19 67.12
N LEU A 11 64.29 8.57 66.20
CA LEU A 11 64.16 9.82 65.43
C LEU A 11 63.13 9.71 64.29
N LEU A 12 62.68 8.49 63.98
CA LEU A 12 61.66 8.20 62.96
C LEU A 12 60.22 8.14 63.51
N PHE A 13 60.03 8.18 64.84
CA PHE A 13 58.70 7.94 65.46
C PHE A 13 58.20 8.99 66.46
N THR A 14 58.78 10.20 66.51
CA THR A 14 58.28 11.26 67.40
C THR A 14 58.10 12.62 66.72
N VAL A 15 57.02 12.73 65.93
CA VAL A 15 55.95 13.78 66.00
C VAL A 15 56.34 15.25 65.66
N PRO A 16 55.45 16.13 65.11
CA PRO A 16 54.00 16.02 64.87
C PRO A 16 53.50 16.37 63.45
N PHE A 17 52.24 16.00 63.20
CA PHE A 17 51.22 16.77 62.47
C PHE A 17 51.69 17.96 61.63
N GLY A 18 51.53 17.87 60.31
CA GLY A 18 51.58 19.09 59.48
C GLY A 18 51.81 18.95 57.99
N ILE A 19 51.69 17.77 57.38
CA ILE A 19 51.69 17.68 55.91
C ILE A 19 50.59 16.70 55.49
N SER A 20 49.35 17.16 55.63
CA SER A 20 48.29 16.68 54.76
C SER A 20 48.68 17.10 53.36
N ILE A 21 48.87 16.10 52.51
CA ILE A 21 48.92 16.16 51.06
C ILE A 21 48.17 17.41 50.59
N SER A 22 48.90 18.40 50.08
CA SER A 22 48.33 19.42 49.21
C SER A 22 47.88 18.68 47.96
N GLY A 23 46.76 17.98 48.06
CA GLY A 23 45.95 17.67 46.92
C GLY A 23 45.70 19.03 46.29
N CYS A 24 46.07 19.17 45.03
CA CYS A 24 45.49 20.18 44.19
C CYS A 24 43.97 20.00 44.27
N ALA A 25 43.33 20.58 45.28
CA ALA A 25 41.99 21.06 45.14
C ALA A 25 42.10 22.00 43.95
N LYS A 26 41.69 21.50 42.77
CA LYS A 26 41.38 22.36 41.65
C LYS A 26 40.56 23.47 42.29
N LYS A 27 41.14 24.67 42.41
CA LYS A 27 40.38 25.87 42.71
C LYS A 27 39.32 25.84 41.64
N THR A 28 38.10 25.45 42.00
CA THR A 28 36.96 25.53 41.10
C THR A 28 36.84 27.02 40.87
N THR A 29 37.42 27.49 39.77
CA THR A 29 37.31 28.87 39.35
C THR A 29 35.81 29.10 39.26
N ILE A 30 35.29 29.97 40.13
CA ILE A 30 33.87 30.31 40.12
C ILE A 30 33.64 30.95 38.75
N VAL A 31 32.98 30.21 37.85
CA VAL A 31 32.67 30.70 36.51
C VAL A 31 31.38 31.47 36.63
N TYR A 32 31.42 32.75 36.29
CA TYR A 32 30.23 33.59 36.27
C TYR A 32 29.55 33.52 34.90
N CYS A 33 28.23 33.61 34.89
CA CYS A 33 27.40 33.51 33.68
C CYS A 33 27.80 34.51 32.59
N ASN A 34 28.28 35.69 32.99
CA ASN A 34 28.68 36.79 32.11
C ASN A 34 30.16 36.72 31.69
N GLY A 35 30.91 35.70 32.12
CA GLY A 35 32.33 35.53 31.78
C GLY A 35 33.30 36.50 32.47
N GLY A 36 32.82 37.35 33.39
CA GLY A 36 33.64 38.27 34.21
C GLY A 36 33.91 37.75 35.63
N ASP A 37 34.39 38.61 36.53
CA ASP A 37 34.78 38.25 37.91
C ASP A 37 33.66 38.40 38.96
N SER A 38 32.44 38.73 38.55
CA SER A 38 31.27 38.84 39.43
C SER A 38 29.97 38.55 38.67
N GLY A 39 28.92 38.18 39.42
CA GLY A 39 27.59 37.89 38.88
C GLY A 39 27.02 36.57 39.37
N VAL A 40 26.03 36.03 38.66
CA VAL A 40 25.48 34.71 38.95
C VAL A 40 26.51 33.64 38.57
N VAL A 41 26.63 32.61 39.41
CA VAL A 41 27.60 31.51 39.24
C VAL A 41 26.99 30.41 38.36
N VAL A 42 27.77 29.88 37.41
CA VAL A 42 27.41 28.70 36.61
C VAL A 42 27.23 27.50 37.54
N GLY A 43 26.14 26.75 37.38
CA GLY A 43 25.69 25.71 38.31
C GLY A 43 24.74 26.18 39.42
N SER A 44 24.55 27.50 39.61
CA SER A 44 23.49 28.02 40.48
C SER A 44 22.16 28.04 39.74
N LEU A 45 21.08 27.63 40.42
CA LEU A 45 19.73 27.66 39.87
C LEU A 45 19.34 29.10 39.49
N THR A 46 18.93 29.30 38.24
CA THR A 46 18.46 30.61 37.75
C THR A 46 17.08 30.56 37.12
N THR A 47 16.69 29.40 36.59
CA THR A 47 15.38 29.20 35.98
C THR A 47 14.78 27.91 36.49
N ILE A 48 13.46 27.93 36.73
CA ILE A 48 12.65 26.74 36.99
C ILE A 48 11.58 26.71 35.91
N THR A 49 11.42 25.58 35.25
CA THR A 49 10.37 25.39 34.25
C THR A 49 9.37 24.34 34.72
N LEU A 50 8.11 24.74 34.78
CA LEU A 50 6.97 23.83 34.93
C LEU A 50 6.42 23.45 33.56
N GLN A 51 6.12 22.18 33.38
CA GLN A 51 5.49 21.62 32.18
C GLN A 51 4.08 21.08 32.52
N PRO A 52 3.13 21.12 31.58
CA PRO A 52 3.25 21.67 30.22
C PRO A 52 3.19 23.21 30.20
N LYS A 53 4.22 23.85 29.62
CA LYS A 53 4.48 25.30 29.74
C LYS A 53 3.39 26.20 29.14
N VAL A 54 2.66 25.72 28.13
CA VAL A 54 1.73 26.56 27.33
C VAL A 54 0.26 26.23 27.62
N TYR A 55 -0.06 25.00 28.02
CA TYR A 55 -1.44 24.48 28.02
C TYR A 55 -2.01 24.11 29.38
N GLY A 56 -1.14 24.00 30.40
CA GLY A 56 -1.59 23.73 31.76
C GLY A 56 -2.24 22.37 31.98
N TYR A 57 -2.97 22.27 33.09
CA TYR A 57 -3.75 21.09 33.46
C TYR A 57 -5.24 21.39 33.36
N SER A 58 -6.01 20.45 32.82
CA SER A 58 -7.46 20.51 32.73
C SER A 58 -8.08 19.51 33.70
N LEU A 59 -8.81 20.00 34.70
CA LEU A 59 -9.34 19.19 35.78
C LEU A 59 -10.83 19.47 36.02
N SER A 60 -11.63 18.40 36.00
CA SER A 60 -13.03 18.43 36.42
C SER A 60 -13.14 18.68 37.93
N TYR A 61 -14.26 19.19 38.42
CA TYR A 61 -14.48 19.39 39.86
C TYR A 61 -14.12 18.15 40.70
N ALA A 62 -13.38 18.37 41.79
CA ALA A 62 -12.80 17.36 42.68
C ALA A 62 -11.76 16.40 42.05
N GLN A 63 -11.43 16.55 40.76
CA GLN A 63 -10.38 15.76 40.13
C GLN A 63 -9.02 16.11 40.73
N LYS A 64 -8.24 15.07 41.00
CA LYS A 64 -6.85 15.18 41.45
C LYS A 64 -5.94 15.15 40.23
N GLY A 65 -4.92 15.99 40.24
CA GLY A 65 -3.85 16.00 39.24
C GLY A 65 -2.49 15.95 39.92
N GLN A 66 -1.43 15.94 39.12
CA GLN A 66 -0.06 15.96 39.61
C GLN A 66 0.79 16.80 38.67
N ILE A 67 1.47 17.82 39.21
CA ILE A 67 2.42 18.60 38.46
C ILE A 67 3.64 17.73 38.17
N GLY A 68 4.11 17.77 36.92
CA GLY A 68 5.37 17.13 36.52
C GLY A 68 6.56 17.70 37.28
N THR A 69 7.61 16.91 37.45
CA THR A 69 8.82 17.34 38.17
C THR A 69 9.40 18.61 37.54
N PRO A 70 9.59 19.71 38.29
CA PRO A 70 10.12 20.95 37.74
C PRO A 70 11.56 20.79 37.25
N ALA A 71 11.86 21.37 36.09
CA ALA A 71 13.20 21.37 35.51
C ALA A 71 13.95 22.64 35.92
N GLY A 72 15.00 22.49 36.73
CA GLY A 72 15.89 23.58 37.13
C GLY A 72 17.07 23.71 36.18
N ALA A 73 17.43 24.94 35.80
CA ALA A 73 18.64 25.19 35.03
C ALA A 73 19.42 26.41 35.52
N ASP A 74 20.73 26.37 35.31
CA ASP A 74 21.61 27.51 35.49
C ASP A 74 21.51 28.49 34.32
N CYS A 75 22.26 29.59 34.42
CA CYS A 75 22.29 30.65 33.43
C CYS A 75 22.89 30.25 32.07
N LYS A 76 23.46 29.05 31.95
CA LYS A 76 23.96 28.48 30.69
C LYS A 76 23.04 27.38 30.16
N GLY A 77 21.90 27.14 30.81
CA GLY A 77 20.94 26.10 30.44
C GLY A 77 21.33 24.70 30.93
N THR A 78 22.36 24.58 31.77
CA THR A 78 22.76 23.30 32.36
C THR A 78 21.76 22.91 33.44
N THR A 79 21.32 21.65 33.44
CA THR A 79 20.38 21.15 34.47
C THR A 79 20.98 21.26 35.86
N VAL A 80 20.21 21.84 36.79
CA VAL A 80 20.55 21.98 38.21
C VAL A 80 19.53 21.22 39.04
N THR A 81 20.00 20.33 39.91
CA THR A 81 19.15 19.59 40.85
C THR A 81 18.99 20.37 42.14
N VAL A 82 17.76 20.47 42.63
CA VAL A 82 17.44 21.02 43.95
C VAL A 82 16.83 19.94 44.84
N SER A 83 17.02 20.08 46.16
CA SER A 83 16.54 19.09 47.14
C SER A 83 15.02 19.03 47.25
N ALA A 84 14.33 20.16 47.05
CA ALA A 84 12.87 20.24 47.08
C ALA A 84 12.38 21.51 46.36
N TYR A 85 11.18 21.42 45.78
CA TYR A 85 10.43 22.56 45.28
C TYR A 85 9.25 22.85 46.21
N ARG A 86 8.89 24.13 46.35
CA ARG A 86 7.66 24.55 47.02
C ARG A 86 6.66 25.05 46.00
N TYR A 87 5.44 24.53 46.06
CA TYR A 87 4.37 24.89 45.12
C TYR A 87 3.39 25.87 45.75
N GLY A 88 2.85 26.77 44.94
CA GLY A 88 1.82 27.72 45.34
C GLY A 88 0.85 28.03 44.21
N THR A 89 -0.39 28.35 44.54
CA THR A 89 -1.48 28.67 43.60
C THR A 89 -1.93 30.12 43.77
N THR A 90 -2.37 30.78 42.71
CA THR A 90 -2.94 32.13 42.76
C THR A 90 -4.35 32.16 43.37
N ASP A 91 -5.10 31.07 43.29
CA ASP A 91 -6.46 30.97 43.85
C ASP A 91 -6.74 29.55 44.34
N MET A 92 -6.59 29.35 45.66
CA MET A 92 -6.89 28.08 46.32
C MET A 92 -8.38 27.73 46.29
N THR A 93 -9.28 28.67 45.98
CA THR A 93 -10.72 28.38 45.86
C THR A 93 -11.09 27.79 44.50
N LEU A 94 -10.22 27.91 43.51
CA LEU A 94 -10.33 27.27 42.20
C LEU A 94 -9.49 25.99 42.15
N ALA A 95 -8.17 26.10 42.31
CA ALA A 95 -7.26 24.96 42.32
C ALA A 95 -6.28 25.06 43.48
N ASP A 96 -6.28 24.07 44.36
CA ASP A 96 -5.31 23.95 45.46
C ASP A 96 -4.17 23.00 45.07
N VAL A 97 -2.98 23.28 45.60
CA VAL A 97 -1.78 22.49 45.34
C VAL A 97 -1.13 22.07 46.67
N ASN A 98 -0.74 20.81 46.76
CA ASN A 98 0.10 20.36 47.87
C ASN A 98 1.46 21.05 47.76
N PRO A 99 1.85 21.87 48.74
CA PRO A 99 3.04 22.71 48.64
C PRO A 99 4.36 21.92 48.60
N THR A 100 4.34 20.62 48.91
CA THR A 100 5.53 19.77 48.95
C THR A 100 5.60 18.75 47.82
N THR A 101 4.46 18.19 47.40
CA THR A 101 4.43 17.13 46.37
C THR A 101 4.02 17.65 45.00
N GLY A 102 3.38 18.82 44.89
CA GLY A 102 2.82 19.31 43.64
C GLY A 102 1.52 18.61 43.22
N ALA A 103 0.88 17.86 44.13
CA ALA A 103 -0.44 17.27 43.88
C ALA A 103 -1.50 18.37 43.74
N LEU A 104 -2.25 18.35 42.65
CA LEU A 104 -3.30 19.31 42.33
C LEU A 104 -4.67 18.80 42.79
N CYS A 105 -5.51 19.72 43.26
CA CYS A 105 -6.92 19.49 43.53
C CYS A 105 -7.76 20.55 42.81
N ALA A 106 -8.71 20.10 42.00
CA ALA A 106 -9.76 20.93 41.41
C ALA A 106 -10.82 21.31 42.45
N GLY A 107 -10.44 22.22 43.33
CA GLY A 107 -11.16 22.60 44.53
C GLY A 107 -10.16 22.89 45.65
N THR A 108 -10.47 22.47 46.87
CA THR A 108 -9.61 22.67 48.04
C THR A 108 -9.14 21.35 48.64
N TRP A 109 -7.86 21.25 48.97
CA TRP A 109 -7.38 20.09 49.73
C TRP A 109 -7.91 20.13 51.16
N ASN A 110 -8.19 18.96 51.73
CA ASN A 110 -8.44 18.86 53.16
C ASN A 110 -7.17 19.25 53.95
N ARG A 111 -7.35 20.11 54.95
CA ARG A 111 -6.29 20.56 55.87
C ARG A 111 -6.84 20.56 57.29
N ASN A 112 -6.11 19.94 58.22
CA ASN A 112 -6.49 19.83 59.62
C ASN A 112 -7.92 19.28 59.82
N THR A 113 -8.36 18.38 58.94
CA THR A 113 -9.66 17.71 59.08
C THR A 113 -9.58 16.72 60.23
N GLY A 114 -10.37 16.95 61.29
CA GLY A 114 -10.47 16.03 62.42
C GLY A 114 -10.83 14.59 62.00
N GLY A 115 -10.54 13.60 62.85
CA GLY A 115 -10.83 12.19 62.55
C GLY A 115 -9.69 11.40 61.88
N ALA A 116 -8.43 11.82 62.05
CA ALA A 116 -7.22 11.14 61.57
C ALA A 116 -7.08 11.00 60.03
N ILE A 117 -7.79 11.82 59.26
CA ILE A 117 -7.59 11.94 57.80
C ILE A 117 -6.36 12.83 57.57
N ALA A 118 -5.33 12.30 56.91
CA ALA A 118 -4.12 13.05 56.61
C ALA A 118 -4.39 14.25 55.68
N ASP A 119 -3.62 15.32 55.82
CA ASP A 119 -3.74 16.50 54.96
C ASP A 119 -3.42 16.17 53.50
N TYR A 120 -4.05 16.88 52.57
CA TYR A 120 -3.83 16.73 51.12
C TYR A 120 -4.17 15.34 50.56
N THR A 121 -5.10 14.61 51.18
CA THR A 121 -5.57 13.30 50.68
C THR A 121 -6.93 13.35 50.01
N THR A 122 -7.76 14.35 50.34
CA THR A 122 -9.13 14.50 49.87
C THR A 122 -9.29 15.85 49.18
N CYS A 123 -9.72 15.81 47.92
CA CYS A 123 -9.99 17.01 47.13
C CYS A 123 -11.48 17.36 47.25
N ASN A 124 -11.79 18.47 47.91
CA ASN A 124 -13.16 18.90 48.13
C ASN A 124 -13.58 19.86 47.01
N PRO A 125 -14.68 19.58 46.28
CA PRO A 125 -15.11 20.44 45.19
C PRO A 125 -15.60 21.79 45.72
N THR A 126 -15.21 22.87 45.05
CA THR A 126 -15.76 24.22 45.27
C THR A 126 -16.83 24.60 44.24
N ASN A 127 -16.99 23.76 43.20
CA ASN A 127 -17.90 23.97 42.06
C ASN A 127 -17.73 25.33 41.36
N LYS A 128 -16.53 25.90 41.43
CA LYS A 128 -16.17 27.13 40.73
C LYS A 128 -15.34 26.82 39.49
N SER A 129 -15.77 27.34 38.35
CA SER A 129 -14.98 27.28 37.11
C SER A 129 -14.04 28.47 36.99
N GLY A 130 -12.88 28.27 36.38
CA GLY A 130 -11.91 29.33 36.15
C GLY A 130 -10.50 28.81 35.91
N VAL A 131 -9.54 29.73 35.87
CA VAL A 131 -8.11 29.40 35.71
C VAL A 131 -7.37 29.88 36.95
N ALA A 132 -6.67 28.96 37.61
CA ALA A 132 -5.69 29.27 38.64
C ALA A 132 -4.28 29.06 38.08
N TYR A 133 -3.28 29.82 38.54
CA TYR A 133 -1.90 29.64 38.13
C TYR A 133 -1.09 29.05 39.28
N VAL A 134 -0.37 27.97 38.99
CA VAL A 134 0.54 27.34 39.94
C VAL A 134 1.98 27.68 39.60
N THR A 135 2.78 27.96 40.62
CA THR A 135 4.21 28.19 40.49
C THR A 135 4.98 27.25 41.41
N ALA A 136 6.20 26.92 41.03
CA ALA A 136 7.17 26.22 41.86
C ALA A 136 8.32 27.17 42.18
N ALA A 137 8.76 27.19 43.44
CA ALA A 137 9.87 28.00 43.89
C ALA A 137 10.93 27.14 44.59
N ALA A 138 12.20 27.43 44.32
CA ALA A 138 13.35 26.87 45.01
C ALA A 138 14.50 27.87 45.00
N SER A 139 15.27 27.95 46.09
CA SER A 139 16.47 28.80 46.19
C SER A 139 16.28 30.27 45.74
N GLY A 140 15.09 30.84 45.97
CA GLY A 140 14.76 32.22 45.58
C GLY A 140 14.36 32.42 44.12
N VAL A 141 14.33 31.36 43.31
CA VAL A 141 13.84 31.36 41.92
C VAL A 141 12.41 30.85 41.89
N THR A 142 11.54 31.52 41.12
CA THR A 142 10.15 31.11 40.87
C THR A 142 10.01 30.68 39.40
N SER A 143 9.24 29.63 39.16
CA SER A 143 8.98 29.13 37.81
C SER A 143 8.10 30.06 36.98
N ASN A 144 7.94 29.72 35.70
CA ASN A 144 6.80 30.21 34.94
C ASN A 144 5.47 29.85 35.64
N PRO A 145 4.43 30.70 35.52
CA PRO A 145 3.09 30.33 35.94
C PRO A 145 2.56 29.20 35.06
N LEU A 146 2.04 28.15 35.68
CA LEU A 146 1.40 27.00 35.03
C LEU A 146 -0.12 27.13 35.20
N PRO A 147 -0.90 27.33 34.12
CA PRO A 147 -2.35 27.43 34.24
C PRO A 147 -2.98 26.09 34.63
N VAL A 148 -4.03 26.14 35.45
CA VAL A 148 -4.87 25.00 35.84
C VAL A 148 -6.32 25.41 35.61
N TYR A 149 -6.93 24.76 34.62
CA TYR A 149 -8.30 24.99 34.17
C TYR A 149 -9.25 24.10 34.97
N ILE A 150 -10.14 24.72 35.71
CA ILE A 150 -11.14 24.06 36.55
C ILE A 150 -12.51 24.24 35.92
N HIS A 151 -13.22 23.13 35.72
CA HIS A 151 -14.49 23.11 35.02
C HIS A 151 -15.40 21.97 35.52
N PRO A 152 -16.70 21.98 35.17
CA PRO A 152 -17.60 20.85 35.45
C PRO A 152 -17.13 19.56 34.78
N VAL A 153 -17.67 18.41 35.19
CA VAL A 153 -17.29 17.11 34.62
C VAL A 153 -17.52 17.09 33.10
N VAL A 154 -16.46 16.79 32.36
CA VAL A 154 -16.52 16.61 30.91
C VAL A 154 -17.18 15.28 30.61
N THR A 155 -18.35 15.33 29.99
CA THR A 155 -19.13 14.14 29.62
C THR A 155 -18.98 13.76 28.16
N SER A 156 -18.62 14.70 27.29
CA SER A 156 -18.35 14.42 25.87
C SER A 156 -17.42 15.44 25.24
N VAL A 157 -16.63 14.98 24.28
CA VAL A 157 -15.80 15.81 23.40
C VAL A 157 -16.18 15.48 21.96
N VAL A 158 -16.57 16.49 21.19
CA VAL A 158 -17.03 16.33 19.82
C VAL A 158 -16.06 17.06 18.90
N LEU A 159 -15.37 16.31 18.04
CA LEU A 159 -14.60 16.88 16.95
C LEU A 159 -15.55 17.41 15.88
N GLY A 160 -15.25 18.58 15.32
CA GLY A 160 -16.15 19.19 14.35
C GLY A 160 -15.64 20.48 13.74
N ALA A 161 -16.50 21.07 12.91
CA ALA A 161 -16.19 22.30 12.19
C ALA A 161 -15.91 23.46 13.17
N PRO A 162 -14.97 24.34 12.80
CA PRO A 162 -14.71 25.56 13.55
C PRO A 162 -15.93 26.47 13.55
N SER A 163 -16.12 27.19 14.65
CA SER A 163 -17.10 28.27 14.74
C SER A 163 -16.71 29.40 13.78
N ALA A 164 -17.63 29.75 12.88
CA ALA A 164 -17.42 30.75 11.84
C ALA A 164 -17.38 32.19 12.40
N ASN A 165 -18.14 32.46 13.48
CA ASN A 165 -18.14 33.74 14.16
C ASN A 165 -18.22 33.54 15.68
N CYS A 166 -17.11 33.77 16.37
CA CYS A 166 -16.97 33.59 17.80
C CYS A 166 -17.87 34.50 18.66
N SER A 167 -18.37 35.60 18.09
CA SER A 167 -19.22 36.55 18.81
C SER A 167 -20.70 36.20 18.75
N THR A 168 -21.13 35.37 17.79
CA THR A 168 -22.54 35.09 17.54
C THR A 168 -22.88 33.60 17.50
N ASP A 169 -21.88 32.72 17.57
CA ASP A 169 -22.13 31.28 17.65
C ASP A 169 -22.68 30.94 19.05
N PRO A 170 -23.92 30.44 19.16
CA PRO A 170 -24.47 30.02 20.44
C PRO A 170 -23.78 28.76 21.00
N ASP A 171 -23.01 28.03 20.17
CA ASP A 171 -22.29 26.80 20.52
C ASP A 171 -20.82 26.86 20.05
N PRO A 172 -19.98 27.75 20.64
CA PRO A 172 -18.64 28.02 20.14
C PRO A 172 -17.70 26.83 20.33
N SER A 173 -16.89 26.51 19.31
CA SER A 173 -15.80 25.54 19.41
C SER A 173 -14.50 26.17 19.95
N THR A 174 -13.52 25.32 20.24
CA THR A 174 -12.24 25.68 20.86
C THR A 174 -11.46 26.77 20.11
N ASN A 175 -11.66 26.95 18.80
CA ASN A 175 -11.05 28.04 18.03
C ASN A 175 -11.52 29.46 18.44
N CYS A 176 -12.63 29.56 19.17
CA CYS A 176 -13.19 30.83 19.62
C CYS A 176 -12.81 31.22 21.05
N CYS A 177 -12.09 30.35 21.75
CA CYS A 177 -11.78 30.57 23.15
C CYS A 177 -10.55 31.49 23.30
N PRO A 178 -10.50 32.37 24.33
CA PRO A 178 -9.38 33.30 24.55
C PRO A 178 -8.01 32.63 24.61
N VAL A 179 -8.01 31.36 25.02
CA VAL A 179 -6.85 30.48 25.07
C VAL A 179 -6.26 30.22 23.66
N ALA A 180 -7.09 30.09 22.63
CA ALA A 180 -6.67 30.00 21.23
C ALA A 180 -6.17 31.35 20.66
N ALA A 181 -6.64 32.47 21.20
CA ALA A 181 -6.21 33.82 20.78
C ALA A 181 -4.79 34.19 21.25
N ASN A 182 -4.28 33.50 22.29
CA ASN A 182 -2.94 33.72 22.84
C ASN A 182 -1.88 32.76 22.26
N ALA A 183 -2.25 31.85 21.36
CA ALA A 183 -1.32 30.94 20.71
C ALA A 183 -0.43 31.73 19.71
N THR A 184 0.89 31.52 19.78
CA THR A 184 1.87 32.21 18.91
C THR A 184 1.88 31.72 17.46
N THR A 185 1.12 30.68 17.14
CA THR A 185 0.98 30.07 15.81
C THR A 185 -0.47 30.15 15.35
N SER A 186 -0.76 30.93 14.31
CA SER A 186 -2.09 30.95 13.68
C SER A 186 -2.07 30.10 12.40
N ALA A 187 -2.87 29.04 12.39
CA ALA A 187 -3.25 28.33 11.16
C ALA A 187 -4.72 28.60 10.86
N PRO A 188 -5.13 28.68 9.58
CA PRO A 188 -6.55 28.69 9.23
C PRO A 188 -7.26 27.47 9.80
N ALA A 189 -8.53 27.59 10.17
CA ALA A 189 -9.24 26.47 10.74
C ALA A 189 -9.44 25.33 9.73
N TYR A 190 -9.21 24.09 10.16
CA TYR A 190 -9.40 22.91 9.33
C TYR A 190 -10.90 22.63 9.14
N SER A 191 -11.31 22.41 7.89
CA SER A 191 -12.65 21.94 7.56
C SER A 191 -12.62 20.47 7.15
N SER A 192 -13.42 19.65 7.82
CA SER A 192 -13.58 18.22 7.54
C SER A 192 -14.26 17.91 6.20
N SER A 193 -14.78 18.93 5.51
CA SER A 193 -15.34 18.81 4.15
C SER A 193 -14.29 19.05 3.05
N SER A 194 -13.03 19.28 3.43
CA SER A 194 -11.93 19.59 2.53
C SER A 194 -10.65 18.88 2.99
N CYS A 195 -9.71 18.79 2.06
CA CYS A 195 -8.38 18.27 2.33
C CYS A 195 -7.37 19.42 2.42
N LEU A 196 -6.26 19.20 3.13
CA LEU A 196 -5.10 20.09 3.11
C LEU A 196 -4.01 19.53 2.20
N SER A 197 -3.43 20.36 1.33
CA SER A 197 -2.27 19.97 0.51
C SER A 197 -1.04 19.69 1.39
N GLN A 198 -0.09 18.90 0.90
CA GLN A 198 1.16 18.59 1.62
C GLN A 198 1.87 19.86 2.10
N GLY A 199 2.28 19.90 3.36
CA GLY A 199 2.95 21.03 4.01
C GLY A 199 2.02 22.14 4.50
N ILE A 200 0.72 22.08 4.19
CA ILE A 200 -0.27 23.06 4.66
C ILE A 200 -0.75 22.70 6.07
N THR A 201 -0.90 23.74 6.89
CA THR A 201 -1.36 23.65 8.27
C THR A 201 -2.83 24.04 8.42
N GLY A 202 -3.56 23.35 9.28
CA GLY A 202 -4.92 23.72 9.67
C GLY A 202 -5.16 23.54 11.18
N GLN A 203 -5.87 24.47 11.80
CA GLN A 203 -6.22 24.43 13.21
C GLN A 203 -7.40 23.48 13.43
N LEU A 204 -7.19 22.42 14.22
CA LEU A 204 -8.27 21.53 14.64
C LEU A 204 -9.15 22.22 15.68
N SER A 205 -10.44 21.87 15.66
CA SER A 205 -11.45 22.42 16.54
C SER A 205 -12.31 21.31 17.14
N ALA A 206 -12.77 21.54 18.37
CA ALA A 206 -13.66 20.63 19.08
C ALA A 206 -14.67 21.43 19.91
N ARG A 207 -15.74 20.75 20.34
CA ARG A 207 -16.67 21.22 21.36
C ARG A 207 -16.64 20.26 22.53
N VAL A 208 -16.69 20.81 23.75
CA VAL A 208 -16.64 20.04 24.99
C VAL A 208 -17.90 20.33 25.79
N TYR A 209 -18.60 19.28 26.21
CA TYR A 209 -19.89 19.42 26.89
C TYR A 209 -19.90 18.76 28.28
N GLN A 210 -20.76 19.31 29.14
CA GLN A 210 -21.16 18.74 30.42
C GLN A 210 -22.54 18.06 30.35
N ASN A 211 -22.96 17.40 31.43
CA ASN A 211 -24.30 16.85 31.63
C ASN A 211 -24.78 15.77 30.64
N GLY A 212 -23.89 15.23 29.81
CA GLY A 212 -24.18 14.14 28.87
C GLY A 212 -25.03 14.56 27.67
N THR A 213 -25.23 15.86 27.44
CA THR A 213 -25.93 16.40 26.25
C THR A 213 -24.95 17.15 25.35
N THR A 214 -25.32 17.37 24.08
CA THR A 214 -24.60 18.25 23.15
C THR A 214 -25.38 19.55 22.95
N ASN A 215 -26.16 19.99 23.93
CA ASN A 215 -26.89 21.23 23.86
C ASN A 215 -25.91 22.42 24.00
N PRO A 216 -26.13 23.53 23.27
CA PRO A 216 -25.28 24.72 23.40
C PRO A 216 -25.14 25.25 24.83
N ALA A 217 -26.19 25.11 25.65
CA ALA A 217 -26.17 25.52 27.06
C ALA A 217 -25.22 24.69 27.95
N ASP A 218 -24.86 23.48 27.50
CA ASP A 218 -23.92 22.57 28.18
C ASP A 218 -22.49 22.69 27.61
N ASN A 219 -22.24 23.60 26.66
CA ASN A 219 -20.90 23.80 26.10
C ASN A 219 -19.97 24.50 27.10
N ILE A 220 -18.86 23.83 27.43
CA ILE A 220 -17.80 24.32 28.33
C ILE A 220 -16.44 24.44 27.63
N SER A 221 -16.41 24.48 26.30
CA SER A 221 -15.19 24.47 25.46
C SER A 221 -14.17 25.53 25.86
N CYS A 222 -14.63 26.71 26.28
CA CYS A 222 -13.74 27.80 26.69
C CYS A 222 -13.30 27.76 28.16
N LEU A 223 -13.77 26.79 28.94
CA LEU A 223 -13.40 26.59 30.34
C LEU A 223 -12.35 25.48 30.52
N VAL A 224 -12.25 24.55 29.57
CA VAL A 224 -11.48 23.31 29.73
C VAL A 224 -10.00 23.43 29.36
N GLY A 225 -9.55 24.57 28.85
CA GLY A 225 -8.17 24.73 28.37
C GLY A 225 -7.94 24.03 27.03
N HIS A 226 -6.70 23.62 26.76
CA HIS A 226 -6.35 22.97 25.49
C HIS A 226 -6.67 21.48 25.49
N LEU A 227 -7.04 20.99 24.31
CA LEU A 227 -7.23 19.58 24.05
C LEU A 227 -5.92 19.01 23.51
N THR A 228 -5.60 17.78 23.90
CA THR A 228 -4.53 17.01 23.25
C THR A 228 -5.13 16.28 22.06
N TYR A 229 -4.65 16.58 20.86
CA TYR A 229 -5.05 15.91 19.64
C TYR A 229 -4.02 14.84 19.26
N THR A 230 -4.46 13.71 18.75
CA THR A 230 -3.57 12.62 18.35
C THR A 230 -4.09 11.98 17.07
N PRO A 231 -3.27 11.88 16.02
CA PRO A 231 -3.61 11.14 14.82
C PRO A 231 -3.31 9.65 15.02
N GLN A 232 -4.12 8.79 14.41
CA GLN A 232 -3.81 7.36 14.35
C GLN A 232 -2.60 7.09 13.45
N THR A 233 -2.41 7.91 12.41
CA THR A 233 -1.35 7.75 11.40
C THR A 233 -0.52 9.02 11.24
N ALA A 234 0.59 9.12 11.98
CA ALA A 234 1.45 10.30 11.98
C ALA A 234 2.18 10.57 10.64
N SER A 235 2.29 9.57 9.77
CA SER A 235 2.86 9.77 8.42
C SER A 235 1.94 10.58 7.49
N ILE A 236 0.66 10.71 7.81
CA ILE A 236 -0.32 11.50 7.04
C ILE A 236 -0.42 12.91 7.59
N VAL A 237 -0.44 13.06 8.92
CA VAL A 237 -0.56 14.35 9.59
C VAL A 237 0.22 14.35 10.89
N THR A 238 0.92 15.44 11.16
CA THR A 238 1.46 15.72 12.50
C THR A 238 0.58 16.78 13.15
N ILE A 239 0.31 16.62 14.44
CA ILE A 239 -0.48 17.59 15.19
C ILE A 239 0.40 18.11 16.30
N ASP A 240 0.60 19.43 16.33
CA ASP A 240 1.36 20.05 17.39
C ASP A 240 0.52 20.18 18.67
N GLU A 241 1.17 20.66 19.71
CA GLU A 241 0.60 20.87 21.02
C GLU A 241 -0.49 21.97 21.07
N ASN A 242 -0.58 22.84 20.06
CA ASN A 242 -1.65 23.83 19.89
C ASN A 242 -2.86 23.27 19.11
N GLY A 243 -2.81 22.02 18.64
CA GLY A 243 -3.82 21.45 17.77
C GLY A 243 -3.71 21.93 16.31
N VAL A 244 -2.57 22.49 15.91
CA VAL A 244 -2.26 22.78 14.51
C VAL A 244 -1.84 21.48 13.83
N ALA A 245 -2.68 21.01 12.92
CA ALA A 245 -2.43 19.84 12.09
C ALA A 245 -1.65 20.25 10.84
N THR A 246 -0.48 19.66 10.62
CA THR A 246 0.34 19.83 9.41
C THR A 246 0.21 18.60 8.53
N ALA A 247 -0.32 18.77 7.32
CA ALA A 247 -0.41 17.71 6.32
C ALA A 247 0.99 17.25 5.88
N VAL A 248 1.28 15.95 6.00
CA VAL A 248 2.61 15.37 5.75
C VAL A 248 2.63 14.58 4.44
N ALA A 249 1.69 13.66 4.25
CA ALA A 249 1.59 12.82 3.05
C ALA A 249 0.12 12.61 2.67
N PRO A 250 -0.18 12.39 1.38
CA PRO A 250 -1.53 12.12 0.91
C PRO A 250 -2.17 10.94 1.64
N GLY A 251 -3.48 11.03 1.82
CA GLY A 251 -4.26 10.04 2.54
C GLY A 251 -5.10 10.67 3.63
N SER A 252 -5.78 9.82 4.38
CA SER A 252 -6.59 10.23 5.51
C SER A 252 -6.33 9.36 6.74
N THR A 253 -6.63 9.91 7.90
CA THR A 253 -6.47 9.21 9.18
C THR A 253 -7.58 9.59 10.15
N ILE A 254 -7.79 8.72 11.13
CA ILE A 254 -8.64 9.04 12.27
C ILE A 254 -7.85 9.94 13.22
N ILE A 255 -8.49 10.99 13.69
CA ILE A 255 -7.97 11.87 14.74
C ILE A 255 -8.84 11.74 15.98
N SER A 256 -8.23 11.79 17.16
CA SER A 256 -8.93 11.86 18.44
C SER A 256 -8.43 13.04 19.24
N ALA A 257 -9.29 13.63 20.06
CA ALA A 257 -8.92 14.62 21.06
C ALA A 257 -9.19 14.08 22.47
N THR A 258 -8.44 14.54 23.46
CA THR A 258 -8.67 14.20 24.87
C THR A 258 -8.50 15.44 25.74
N VAL A 259 -9.37 15.56 26.74
CA VAL A 259 -9.27 16.57 27.81
C VAL A 259 -9.82 15.99 29.11
N ALA A 260 -9.17 16.28 30.24
CA ALA A 260 -9.53 15.76 31.57
C ALA A 260 -9.70 14.22 31.64
N SER A 261 -8.97 13.46 30.80
CA SER A 261 -9.08 12.00 30.60
C SER A 261 -10.36 11.50 29.90
N THR A 262 -11.15 12.41 29.32
CA THR A 262 -12.31 12.07 28.49
C THR A 262 -11.92 12.16 27.01
N PRO A 263 -11.97 11.05 26.25
CA PRO A 263 -11.67 11.07 24.81
C PRO A 263 -12.85 11.58 24.00
N SER A 264 -12.57 12.04 22.78
CA SER A 264 -13.58 12.42 21.79
C SER A 264 -14.13 11.23 21.02
N SER A 265 -15.23 11.47 20.29
CA SER A 265 -15.54 10.63 19.13
C SER A 265 -14.40 10.66 18.10
N ALA A 266 -14.30 9.61 17.29
CA ALA A 266 -13.35 9.54 16.19
C ALA A 266 -13.65 10.65 15.16
N GLY A 267 -12.68 11.52 14.93
CA GLY A 267 -12.71 12.52 13.88
C GLY A 267 -11.92 12.08 12.65
N PHE A 268 -12.01 12.87 11.60
CA PHE A 268 -11.38 12.61 10.31
C PHE A 268 -10.44 13.75 9.94
N PHE A 269 -9.25 13.41 9.48
CA PHE A 269 -8.33 14.35 8.84
C PHE A 269 -7.94 13.82 7.46
N SER A 270 -7.89 14.72 6.48
CA SER A 270 -7.56 14.41 5.09
C SER A 270 -6.45 15.32 4.58
N THR A 271 -5.37 14.71 4.11
CA THR A 271 -4.41 15.34 3.22
C THR A 271 -4.81 15.04 1.78
N CYS A 272 -4.74 16.05 0.91
CA CYS A 272 -5.29 15.96 -0.43
C CYS A 272 -4.72 14.76 -1.20
N PRO A 273 -5.58 13.90 -1.76
CA PRO A 273 -5.13 12.73 -2.48
C PRO A 273 -4.45 13.15 -3.80
N PRO A 274 -3.61 12.28 -4.37
CA PRO A 274 -3.06 12.52 -5.70
C PRO A 274 -4.17 12.56 -6.76
N ALA A 275 -4.15 13.58 -7.61
CA ALA A 275 -5.11 13.80 -8.68
C ALA A 275 -4.55 13.52 -10.07
N SER A 276 -3.22 13.60 -10.24
CA SER A 276 -2.55 13.18 -11.47
C SER A 276 -1.14 12.66 -11.20
N ILE A 277 -0.73 11.70 -12.02
CA ILE A 277 0.67 11.27 -12.15
C ILE A 277 1.05 11.44 -13.61
N THR A 278 1.97 12.36 -13.89
CA THR A 278 2.55 12.49 -15.22
C THR A 278 3.89 11.77 -15.23
N LEU A 279 3.98 10.70 -16.02
CA LEU A 279 5.21 9.96 -16.23
C LEU A 279 5.87 10.43 -17.53
N THR A 280 7.16 10.74 -17.46
CA THR A 280 7.96 11.19 -18.60
C THR A 280 9.25 10.38 -18.71
N ASN A 281 9.70 10.14 -19.95
CA ASN A 281 10.98 9.55 -20.25
C ASN A 281 11.88 10.63 -20.86
N PRO A 282 12.92 11.11 -20.15
CA PRO A 282 13.84 12.11 -20.67
C PRO A 282 14.83 11.55 -21.72
N GLY A 283 14.93 10.22 -21.87
CA GLY A 283 15.80 9.57 -22.83
C GLY A 283 15.04 8.91 -24.00
N PRO A 284 15.71 8.05 -24.79
CA PRO A 284 15.06 7.33 -25.88
C PRO A 284 14.03 6.30 -25.37
N THR A 285 12.99 6.04 -26.17
CA THR A 285 12.02 4.94 -25.95
C THR A 285 12.55 3.58 -26.42
N VAL A 286 13.57 3.59 -27.29
CA VAL A 286 14.35 2.40 -27.65
C VAL A 286 15.54 2.31 -26.70
N VAL A 287 15.50 1.35 -25.77
CA VAL A 287 16.50 1.16 -24.73
C VAL A 287 17.22 -0.17 -24.97
N ASN A 288 18.54 -0.11 -25.16
CA ASN A 288 19.35 -1.32 -25.36
C ASN A 288 19.39 -2.19 -24.09
N GLN A 289 19.62 -3.49 -24.29
CA GLN A 289 19.72 -4.46 -23.21
C GLN A 289 20.80 -4.06 -22.18
N ASN A 290 20.49 -4.24 -20.89
CA ASN A 290 21.31 -3.91 -19.73
C ASN A 290 21.64 -2.42 -19.56
N ASN A 291 21.03 -1.51 -20.34
CA ASN A 291 21.13 -0.08 -20.12
C ASN A 291 19.92 0.41 -19.30
N THR A 292 20.19 1.11 -18.21
CA THR A 292 19.14 1.71 -17.38
C THR A 292 18.68 3.04 -17.98
N GLN A 293 17.38 3.17 -18.19
CA GLN A 293 16.73 4.43 -18.57
C GLN A 293 15.96 4.96 -17.37
N ALA A 294 16.32 6.16 -16.91
CA ALA A 294 15.59 6.84 -15.85
C ALA A 294 14.24 7.35 -16.37
N LEU A 295 13.24 7.37 -15.50
CA LEU A 295 11.93 7.97 -15.69
C LEU A 295 11.76 9.11 -14.69
N ASN A 296 10.87 10.04 -15.01
CA ASN A 296 10.52 11.13 -14.11
C ASN A 296 9.00 11.19 -13.95
N SER A 297 8.54 11.21 -12.70
CA SER A 297 7.13 11.31 -12.33
C SER A 297 6.86 12.63 -11.61
N VAL A 298 5.90 13.40 -12.14
CA VAL A 298 5.35 14.57 -11.46
C VAL A 298 3.97 14.22 -10.95
N ILE A 299 3.75 14.41 -9.66
CA ILE A 299 2.51 14.06 -8.98
C ILE A 299 1.89 15.34 -8.45
N LYS A 300 0.60 15.55 -8.72
CA LYS A 300 -0.14 16.69 -8.19
C LYS A 300 -1.34 16.22 -7.40
N ASP A 301 -1.66 16.92 -6.31
CA ASP A 301 -2.89 16.70 -5.55
C ASP A 301 -4.11 17.37 -6.21
N THR A 302 -5.28 17.20 -5.61
CA THR A 302 -6.55 17.79 -6.07
C THR A 302 -6.57 19.32 -6.10
N ASN A 303 -5.63 19.99 -5.44
CA ASN A 303 -5.46 21.44 -5.46
C ASN A 303 -4.37 21.88 -6.46
N GLY A 304 -3.75 20.94 -7.19
CA GLY A 304 -2.67 21.21 -8.15
C GLY A 304 -1.29 21.39 -7.51
N VAL A 305 -1.14 21.13 -6.21
CA VAL A 305 0.14 21.22 -5.50
C VAL A 305 0.96 19.98 -5.78
N SER A 306 2.27 20.15 -6.02
CA SER A 306 3.17 19.02 -6.29
C SER A 306 3.43 18.23 -5.02
N LEU A 307 3.26 16.91 -5.11
CA LEU A 307 3.50 15.99 -4.00
C LEU A 307 4.91 15.42 -4.10
N THR A 308 5.59 15.29 -2.96
CA THR A 308 6.95 14.77 -2.84
C THR A 308 7.06 13.68 -1.78
N GLY A 309 8.08 12.83 -1.89
CA GLY A 309 8.33 11.75 -0.92
C GLY A 309 7.32 10.59 -1.00
N LEU A 310 6.59 10.45 -2.11
CA LEU A 310 5.66 9.34 -2.32
C LEU A 310 6.39 8.12 -2.86
N ASN A 311 5.99 6.95 -2.38
CA ASN A 311 6.41 5.67 -2.95
C ASN A 311 5.42 5.28 -4.05
N LEU A 312 5.80 5.56 -5.30
CA LEU A 312 5.09 5.07 -6.47
C LEU A 312 5.56 3.66 -6.83
N GLU A 313 4.64 2.87 -7.37
CA GLU A 313 4.94 1.57 -7.93
C GLU A 313 5.04 1.67 -9.44
N TYR A 314 6.23 1.43 -9.99
CA TYR A 314 6.45 1.42 -11.43
C TYR A 314 6.30 -0.02 -11.93
N VAL A 315 5.41 -0.21 -12.89
CA VAL A 315 5.08 -1.53 -13.42
C VAL A 315 5.29 -1.60 -14.92
N SER A 316 5.45 -2.82 -15.41
CA SER A 316 5.65 -3.15 -16.83
C SER A 316 4.63 -4.18 -17.28
N THR A 317 4.22 -4.12 -18.54
CA THR A 317 3.40 -5.17 -19.16
C THR A 317 4.21 -6.43 -19.51
N THR A 318 5.54 -6.33 -19.64
CA THR A 318 6.45 -7.46 -19.86
C THR A 318 7.67 -7.40 -18.94
N PRO A 319 7.46 -7.49 -17.62
CA PRO A 319 8.51 -7.30 -16.65
C PRO A 319 9.63 -8.35 -16.71
N THR A 320 9.39 -9.53 -17.30
CA THR A 320 10.43 -10.53 -17.58
C THR A 320 11.49 -10.02 -18.57
N THR A 321 11.11 -9.16 -19.52
CA THR A 321 12.03 -8.61 -20.55
C THR A 321 12.44 -7.18 -20.25
N ILE A 322 11.49 -6.34 -19.84
CA ILE A 322 11.68 -4.93 -19.51
C ILE A 322 11.09 -4.70 -18.12
N SER A 323 11.91 -4.92 -17.08
CA SER A 323 11.50 -4.67 -15.71
C SER A 323 11.54 -3.19 -15.37
N ALA A 324 10.49 -2.71 -14.70
CA ALA A 324 10.49 -1.41 -14.04
C ALA A 324 11.03 -1.56 -12.60
N SER A 325 11.77 -0.57 -12.14
CA SER A 325 12.35 -0.53 -10.79
C SER A 325 11.61 0.47 -9.91
N THR A 326 11.70 0.27 -8.59
CA THR A 326 11.16 1.19 -7.58
C THR A 326 11.87 2.55 -7.56
N ALA A 327 13.03 2.67 -8.21
CA ALA A 327 13.79 3.92 -8.34
C ALA A 327 13.40 4.74 -9.58
N ALA A 328 12.18 4.58 -10.08
CA ALA A 328 11.67 5.25 -11.27
C ALA A 328 12.57 5.04 -12.50
N SER A 329 12.93 3.79 -12.80
CA SER A 329 13.77 3.48 -13.96
C SER A 329 13.38 2.14 -14.58
N VAL A 330 13.79 1.94 -15.82
CA VAL A 330 13.63 0.66 -16.52
C VAL A 330 15.00 0.15 -16.94
N THR A 331 15.20 -1.15 -16.79
CA THR A 331 16.43 -1.81 -17.24
C THR A 331 16.04 -3.07 -18.01
N PRO A 332 16.05 -3.02 -19.34
CA PRO A 332 15.75 -4.19 -20.15
C PRO A 332 16.78 -5.30 -19.94
N THR A 333 16.31 -6.49 -19.61
CA THR A 333 17.14 -7.69 -19.46
C THR A 333 17.12 -8.54 -20.73
N TYR A 334 16.07 -8.43 -21.56
CA TYR A 334 15.92 -9.13 -22.84
C TYR A 334 15.27 -8.23 -23.89
N PRO A 335 15.49 -8.50 -25.20
CA PRO A 335 14.74 -7.87 -26.27
C PRO A 335 13.22 -8.09 -26.14
N GLY A 336 12.44 -7.14 -26.63
CA GLY A 336 10.98 -7.15 -26.54
C GLY A 336 10.40 -5.73 -26.50
N ALA A 337 9.12 -5.65 -26.13
CA ALA A 337 8.40 -4.39 -25.95
C ALA A 337 7.48 -4.44 -24.73
N ALA A 338 7.31 -3.29 -24.07
CA ALA A 338 6.50 -3.10 -22.87
C ALA A 338 5.87 -1.71 -22.86
N SER A 339 4.74 -1.57 -22.15
CA SER A 339 4.30 -0.28 -21.64
C SER A 339 4.63 -0.16 -20.16
N ILE A 340 5.15 1.00 -19.77
CA ILE A 340 5.59 1.31 -18.41
C ILE A 340 4.71 2.41 -17.84
N PHE A 341 4.19 2.22 -16.64
CA PHE A 341 3.35 3.21 -15.95
C PHE A 341 3.59 3.14 -14.45
N ALA A 342 3.22 4.22 -13.75
CA ALA A 342 3.35 4.32 -12.31
C ALA A 342 1.97 4.29 -11.64
N ILE A 343 1.85 3.56 -10.54
CA ILE A 343 0.63 3.41 -9.75
C ILE A 343 0.88 4.02 -8.36
N CYS A 344 -0.07 4.83 -7.91
CA CYS A 344 -0.20 5.22 -6.51
C CYS A 344 -1.31 4.38 -5.89
N ALA A 345 -0.93 3.27 -5.25
CA ALA A 345 -1.86 2.38 -4.60
C ALA A 345 -2.24 2.89 -3.20
N PRO A 346 -3.48 2.66 -2.74
CA PRO A 346 -3.97 3.20 -1.48
C PRO A 346 -3.22 2.65 -0.25
N GLY A 347 -2.68 1.42 -0.27
CA GLY A 347 -1.99 0.86 0.90
C GLY A 347 -0.78 1.70 1.40
N THR A 348 -0.08 2.37 0.50
CA THR A 348 1.20 3.07 0.81
C THR A 348 1.24 4.52 0.35
N CYS A 349 0.54 4.88 -0.73
CA CYS A 349 0.65 6.20 -1.36
C CYS A 349 -0.56 7.10 -1.10
N ASN A 350 -1.78 6.53 -0.99
CA ASN A 350 -3.00 7.27 -0.66
C ASN A 350 -3.89 6.49 0.33
N PRO A 351 -3.41 6.21 1.56
CA PRO A 351 -4.14 5.42 2.55
C PRO A 351 -5.41 6.11 3.02
N SER A 352 -6.38 5.29 3.42
CA SER A 352 -7.59 5.72 4.11
C SER A 352 -8.04 4.61 5.05
N PRO A 353 -8.61 4.93 6.23
CA PRO A 353 -9.35 3.95 7.02
C PRO A 353 -10.40 3.26 6.15
N PHE A 354 -10.57 1.95 6.31
CA PHE A 354 -11.44 1.14 5.44
C PHE A 354 -12.87 1.72 5.33
N THR A 355 -13.43 2.20 6.44
CA THR A 355 -14.78 2.80 6.50
C THR A 355 -14.89 4.19 5.85
N LEU A 356 -13.78 4.76 5.38
CA LEU A 356 -13.69 6.10 4.80
C LEU A 356 -13.00 6.09 3.43
N ILE A 357 -12.84 4.91 2.80
CA ILE A 357 -12.34 4.81 1.43
C ILE A 357 -13.24 5.62 0.50
N GLY A 358 -12.64 6.49 -0.30
CA GLY A 358 -13.30 7.38 -1.24
C GLY A 358 -13.76 8.73 -0.66
N GLN A 359 -13.73 8.91 0.68
CA GLN A 359 -14.03 10.21 1.29
C GLN A 359 -12.99 11.23 0.83
N LEU A 360 -13.46 12.31 0.18
CA LEU A 360 -12.62 13.34 -0.45
C LEU A 360 -11.58 12.79 -1.45
N GLY A 361 -11.77 11.56 -1.96
CA GLY A 361 -10.85 10.89 -2.88
C GLY A 361 -9.68 10.12 -2.20
N ASN A 362 -9.54 10.14 -0.88
CA ASN A 362 -8.54 9.32 -0.20
C ASN A 362 -8.88 7.82 -0.27
N GLY A 363 -7.88 6.94 -0.25
CA GLY A 363 -8.10 5.49 -0.36
C GLY A 363 -8.44 5.00 -1.78
N LYS A 364 -8.42 5.88 -2.78
CA LYS A 364 -8.60 5.50 -4.19
C LYS A 364 -7.25 5.44 -4.92
N PRO A 365 -7.02 4.44 -5.81
CA PRO A 365 -5.79 4.37 -6.60
C PRO A 365 -5.78 5.44 -7.71
N ILE A 366 -4.59 5.71 -8.23
CA ILE A 366 -4.41 6.47 -9.48
C ILE A 366 -3.21 5.92 -10.25
N VAL A 367 -3.28 5.95 -11.57
CA VAL A 367 -2.22 5.53 -12.48
C VAL A 367 -1.74 6.69 -13.35
N SER A 368 -0.50 6.61 -13.84
CA SER A 368 0.02 7.55 -14.83
C SER A 368 -0.41 7.21 -16.26
N ASN A 369 -0.05 8.09 -17.20
CA ASN A 369 0.05 7.71 -18.61
C ASN A 369 1.07 6.57 -18.80
N PRO A 370 0.82 5.63 -19.74
CA PRO A 370 1.81 4.64 -20.13
C PRO A 370 2.90 5.26 -21.01
N ILE A 371 4.11 4.72 -20.92
CA ILE A 371 5.25 5.01 -21.80
C ILE A 371 5.65 3.72 -22.50
N PRO A 372 5.59 3.65 -23.84
CA PRO A 372 6.08 2.49 -24.57
C PRO A 372 7.61 2.47 -24.55
N ILE A 373 8.19 1.31 -24.22
CA ILE A 373 9.62 1.04 -24.28
C ILE A 373 9.84 -0.20 -25.14
N SER A 374 10.82 -0.15 -26.02
CA SER A 374 11.27 -1.31 -26.79
C SER A 374 12.76 -1.55 -26.63
N THR A 375 13.14 -2.82 -26.70
CA THR A 375 14.52 -3.26 -26.63
C THR A 375 14.83 -4.12 -27.85
N PRO A 376 15.72 -3.67 -28.74
CA PRO A 376 16.07 -4.40 -29.94
C PRO A 376 17.00 -5.58 -29.59
N GLY A 377 17.07 -6.55 -30.51
CA GLY A 377 17.97 -7.68 -30.43
C GLY A 377 17.25 -9.02 -30.57
N THR A 378 18.00 -10.10 -30.37
CA THR A 378 17.48 -11.47 -30.37
C THR A 378 17.77 -12.13 -29.04
N THR A 379 16.97 -13.13 -28.69
CA THR A 379 17.14 -13.88 -27.45
C THR A 379 17.08 -15.38 -27.72
N ALA A 380 17.82 -16.15 -26.94
CA ALA A 380 17.58 -17.58 -26.91
C ALA A 380 16.40 -17.88 -25.98
N THR A 381 15.80 -19.05 -26.15
CA THR A 381 14.66 -19.48 -25.35
C THR A 381 14.99 -20.83 -24.71
N VAL A 382 14.46 -21.07 -23.50
CA VAL A 382 14.26 -22.44 -23.01
C VAL A 382 12.75 -22.66 -22.92
N LEU A 383 12.25 -23.61 -23.70
CA LEU A 383 10.85 -23.98 -23.77
C LEU A 383 10.60 -25.20 -22.88
N TYR A 384 9.57 -25.15 -22.05
CA TYR A 384 9.13 -26.29 -21.24
C TYR A 384 7.83 -26.83 -21.82
N ILE A 385 7.85 -28.11 -22.17
CA ILE A 385 6.79 -28.78 -22.90
C ILE A 385 6.22 -29.88 -22.03
N ALA A 386 4.93 -29.84 -21.73
CA ALA A 386 4.22 -30.87 -20.98
C ALA A 386 2.86 -31.18 -21.63
N SER A 387 2.16 -32.16 -21.08
CA SER A 387 0.83 -32.57 -21.55
C SER A 387 -0.09 -32.86 -20.37
N THR A 388 -1.37 -32.52 -20.52
CA THR A 388 -2.42 -32.94 -19.57
C THR A 388 -2.68 -34.45 -19.55
N GLN A 389 -1.98 -35.22 -20.37
CA GLN A 389 -2.09 -36.67 -20.48
C GLN A 389 -0.75 -37.40 -20.23
N SER A 390 0.34 -36.68 -19.92
CA SER A 390 1.67 -37.26 -19.73
C SER A 390 2.23 -36.96 -18.33
N LEU A 391 2.99 -37.92 -17.80
CA LEU A 391 3.80 -37.74 -16.59
C LEU A 391 5.17 -37.09 -16.87
N TYR A 392 5.38 -36.51 -18.05
CA TYR A 392 6.69 -35.97 -18.42
C TYR A 392 6.61 -34.50 -18.78
N LEU A 393 7.66 -33.78 -18.39
CA LEU A 393 7.96 -32.43 -18.83
C LEU A 393 9.32 -32.45 -19.54
N VAL A 394 9.38 -31.86 -20.73
CA VAL A 394 10.57 -31.85 -21.58
C VAL A 394 11.08 -30.42 -21.72
N PRO A 395 12.25 -30.09 -21.16
CA PRO A 395 12.91 -28.82 -21.43
C PRO A 395 13.62 -28.86 -22.79
N VAL A 396 13.49 -27.79 -23.57
CA VAL A 396 14.17 -27.60 -24.86
C VAL A 396 14.93 -26.29 -24.81
N ASP A 397 16.26 -26.39 -24.83
CA ASP A 397 17.16 -25.25 -24.72
C ASP A 397 17.72 -24.89 -26.09
N PHE A 398 17.26 -23.77 -26.65
CA PHE A 398 17.65 -23.30 -27.98
C PHE A 398 19.07 -22.72 -28.03
N THR A 399 19.81 -22.70 -26.92
CA THR A 399 21.28 -22.49 -26.95
C THR A 399 22.07 -23.77 -27.23
N THR A 400 21.39 -24.91 -27.30
CA THR A 400 22.00 -26.23 -27.53
C THR A 400 21.36 -26.90 -28.75
N THR A 401 22.05 -27.90 -29.31
CA THR A 401 21.57 -28.65 -30.48
C THR A 401 20.85 -29.95 -30.10
N THR A 402 20.70 -30.23 -28.81
CA THR A 402 20.11 -31.47 -28.28
C THR A 402 18.85 -31.17 -27.50
N LEU A 403 17.81 -31.98 -27.69
CA LEU A 403 16.63 -31.93 -26.82
C LEU A 403 17.02 -32.27 -25.37
N GLY A 404 16.44 -31.57 -24.40
CA GLY A 404 16.66 -31.87 -22.99
C GLY A 404 16.07 -33.24 -22.61
N THR A 405 16.61 -33.81 -21.54
CA THR A 405 16.12 -35.10 -21.03
C THR A 405 14.72 -34.92 -20.43
N PRO A 406 13.72 -35.76 -20.81
CA PRO A 406 12.40 -35.73 -20.18
C PRO A 406 12.49 -35.92 -18.67
N VAL A 407 11.83 -35.05 -17.91
CA VAL A 407 11.75 -35.13 -16.45
C VAL A 407 10.41 -35.73 -16.08
N ARG A 408 10.44 -36.82 -15.31
CA ARG A 408 9.22 -37.47 -14.82
C ARG A 408 8.62 -36.66 -13.68
N LEU A 409 7.38 -36.23 -13.85
CA LEU A 409 6.54 -35.60 -12.85
C LEU A 409 5.93 -36.66 -11.91
N PRO A 410 5.66 -36.32 -10.64
CA PRO A 410 4.93 -37.17 -9.70
C PRO A 410 3.53 -37.55 -10.20
N TYR A 411 2.78 -36.59 -10.74
CA TYR A 411 1.42 -36.74 -11.25
C TYR A 411 1.23 -36.06 -12.60
N VAL A 412 0.15 -36.43 -13.31
CA VAL A 412 -0.19 -35.83 -14.60
C VAL A 412 -0.68 -34.41 -14.34
N PRO A 413 -0.05 -33.38 -14.94
CA PRO A 413 -0.44 -32.00 -14.68
C PRO A 413 -1.76 -31.66 -15.37
N ASN A 414 -2.55 -30.74 -14.81
CA ASN A 414 -3.76 -30.19 -15.43
C ASN A 414 -3.58 -28.71 -15.83
N SER A 415 -2.46 -28.11 -15.44
CA SER A 415 -2.13 -26.69 -15.61
C SER A 415 -0.63 -26.51 -15.45
N MET A 416 -0.08 -25.46 -16.07
CA MET A 416 1.33 -25.11 -15.96
C MET A 416 1.48 -23.60 -16.06
N VAL A 417 2.09 -22.98 -15.05
CA VAL A 417 2.35 -21.53 -15.01
C VAL A 417 3.79 -21.30 -14.56
N ILE A 418 4.51 -20.40 -15.22
CA ILE A 418 5.88 -20.02 -14.85
C ILE A 418 5.87 -18.69 -14.09
N SER A 419 6.73 -18.57 -13.08
CA SER A 419 6.98 -17.30 -12.39
C SER A 419 7.62 -16.29 -13.34
N GLN A 420 7.39 -15.01 -13.05
CA GLN A 420 7.84 -13.91 -13.90
C GLN A 420 9.36 -13.83 -14.08
N ASP A 421 10.12 -14.23 -13.07
CA ASP A 421 11.59 -14.32 -13.12
C ASP A 421 12.08 -15.53 -13.95
N GLY A 422 11.17 -16.40 -14.39
CA GLY A 422 11.46 -17.59 -15.19
C GLY A 422 12.16 -18.72 -14.42
N THR A 423 12.20 -18.66 -13.09
CA THR A 423 12.96 -19.63 -12.26
C THR A 423 12.13 -20.81 -11.78
N THR A 424 10.81 -20.63 -11.64
CA THR A 424 9.91 -21.61 -11.02
C THR A 424 8.70 -21.88 -11.89
N ILE A 425 8.38 -23.15 -12.13
CA ILE A 425 7.19 -23.59 -12.84
C ILE A 425 6.28 -24.30 -11.84
N TYR A 426 5.04 -23.84 -11.74
CA TYR A 426 3.99 -24.42 -10.91
C TYR A 426 3.08 -25.27 -11.81
N LEU A 427 2.97 -26.55 -11.48
CA LEU A 427 2.13 -27.51 -12.19
C LEU A 427 1.04 -28.02 -11.24
N GLY A 428 -0.21 -27.71 -11.55
CA GLY A 428 -1.35 -28.26 -10.81
C GLY A 428 -1.64 -29.70 -11.23
N SER A 429 -2.25 -30.49 -10.36
CA SER A 429 -2.80 -31.81 -10.69
C SER A 429 -4.03 -32.09 -9.82
N SER A 430 -4.75 -33.18 -10.10
CA SER A 430 -5.86 -33.61 -9.24
C SER A 430 -5.43 -34.10 -7.85
N THR A 431 -4.13 -34.29 -7.61
CA THR A 431 -3.61 -34.89 -6.37
C THR A 431 -2.75 -33.93 -5.55
N GLU A 432 -1.95 -33.09 -6.21
CA GLU A 432 -1.04 -32.15 -5.55
C GLU A 432 -0.62 -31.01 -6.48
N LEU A 433 -0.05 -29.97 -5.87
CA LEU A 433 0.78 -28.98 -6.57
C LEU A 433 2.21 -29.51 -6.69
N MET A 434 2.75 -29.50 -7.92
CA MET A 434 4.15 -29.83 -8.21
C MET A 434 4.91 -28.54 -8.56
N VAL A 435 5.99 -28.25 -7.82
CA VAL A 435 6.82 -27.06 -8.07
C VAL A 435 8.14 -27.50 -8.69
N PHE A 436 8.36 -27.08 -9.93
CA PHE A 436 9.52 -27.42 -10.74
C PHE A 436 10.49 -26.23 -10.83
N ASN A 437 11.75 -26.46 -10.51
CA ASN A 437 12.80 -25.45 -10.66
C ASN A 437 13.32 -25.49 -12.11
N ALA A 438 13.05 -24.40 -12.85
CA ALA A 438 13.44 -24.25 -14.25
C ALA A 438 14.96 -24.14 -14.43
N THR A 439 15.70 -23.67 -13.42
CA THR A 439 17.16 -23.56 -13.51
C THR A 439 17.86 -24.90 -13.37
N SER A 440 17.44 -25.75 -12.44
CA SER A 440 18.01 -27.09 -12.23
C SER A 440 17.33 -28.19 -13.04
N ASN A 441 16.23 -27.86 -13.74
CA ASN A 441 15.37 -28.81 -14.44
C ASN A 441 14.92 -30.00 -13.57
N ALA A 442 14.44 -29.71 -12.35
CA ALA A 442 14.03 -30.74 -11.40
C ALA A 442 12.81 -30.32 -10.57
N VAL A 443 12.02 -31.30 -10.13
CA VAL A 443 10.95 -31.07 -9.16
C VAL A 443 11.59 -30.72 -7.81
N SER A 444 11.23 -29.56 -7.28
CA SER A 444 11.78 -28.98 -6.06
C SER A 444 10.86 -29.12 -4.84
N ARG A 445 9.54 -29.23 -5.07
CA ARG A 445 8.54 -29.38 -4.00
C ARG A 445 7.29 -30.09 -4.55
N GLN A 446 6.65 -30.87 -3.69
CA GLN A 446 5.38 -31.56 -3.90
C GLN A 446 4.47 -31.20 -2.74
N ASP A 447 3.20 -30.87 -3.02
CA ASP A 447 2.25 -30.40 -2.01
C ASP A 447 0.85 -30.98 -2.21
N VAL A 448 0.61 -32.06 -1.47
CA VAL A 448 -0.66 -32.80 -1.45
C VAL A 448 -1.81 -32.03 -0.81
N SER A 449 -1.53 -30.92 -0.11
CA SER A 449 -2.58 -30.10 0.49
C SER A 449 -3.26 -29.18 -0.53
N SER A 450 -2.61 -28.96 -1.67
CA SER A 450 -3.02 -28.00 -2.70
C SER A 450 -3.30 -28.65 -4.09
N PRO A 451 -4.18 -29.66 -4.19
CA PRO A 451 -4.61 -30.18 -5.48
C PRO A 451 -5.47 -29.14 -6.23
N GLY A 452 -5.52 -29.27 -7.54
CA GLY A 452 -6.32 -28.42 -8.42
C GLY A 452 -5.52 -27.86 -9.58
N ASN A 453 -6.05 -26.81 -10.19
CA ASN A 453 -5.44 -26.08 -11.29
C ASN A 453 -4.70 -24.86 -10.75
N VAL A 454 -3.44 -24.68 -11.12
CA VAL A 454 -2.73 -23.41 -10.94
C VAL A 454 -3.22 -22.45 -12.01
N LEU A 455 -3.86 -21.35 -11.58
CA LEU A 455 -4.43 -20.36 -12.49
C LEU A 455 -3.46 -19.23 -12.81
N ALA A 456 -2.70 -18.76 -11.83
CA ALA A 456 -1.76 -17.66 -11.98
C ALA A 456 -0.74 -17.63 -10.83
N VAL A 457 0.38 -16.94 -11.05
CA VAL A 457 1.38 -16.59 -10.04
C VAL A 457 1.52 -15.07 -10.04
N SER A 458 1.67 -14.45 -8.87
CA SER A 458 1.84 -12.99 -8.76
C SER A 458 3.15 -12.54 -9.44
N PRO A 459 3.18 -11.32 -10.00
CA PRO A 459 4.38 -10.75 -10.65
C PRO A 459 5.65 -10.76 -9.78
N ASP A 460 5.51 -10.56 -8.47
CA ASP A 460 6.60 -10.66 -7.50
C ASP A 460 7.04 -12.11 -7.17
N GLY A 461 6.31 -13.11 -7.68
CA GLY A 461 6.58 -14.54 -7.48
C GLY A 461 6.22 -15.08 -6.09
N THR A 462 5.58 -14.29 -5.22
CA THR A 462 5.34 -14.70 -3.83
C THR A 462 4.03 -15.42 -3.61
N THR A 463 3.05 -15.28 -4.51
CA THR A 463 1.68 -15.80 -4.35
C THR A 463 1.24 -16.63 -5.55
N VAL A 464 0.60 -17.77 -5.30
CA VAL A 464 0.06 -18.69 -6.29
C VAL A 464 -1.45 -18.79 -6.11
N VAL A 465 -2.20 -18.78 -7.22
CA VAL A 465 -3.65 -18.96 -7.23
C VAL A 465 -3.98 -20.37 -7.68
N ILE A 466 -4.67 -21.14 -6.83
CA ILE A 466 -4.99 -22.55 -7.07
C ILE A 466 -6.50 -22.72 -6.98
N SER A 467 -7.10 -23.37 -7.98
CA SER A 467 -8.54 -23.68 -8.03
C SER A 467 -8.73 -25.18 -7.90
N ASP A 468 -9.40 -25.60 -6.83
CA ASP A 468 -9.74 -27.00 -6.56
C ASP A 468 -11.20 -27.26 -6.97
N PRO A 469 -11.46 -27.90 -8.13
CA PRO A 469 -12.80 -28.17 -8.60
C PRO A 469 -13.54 -29.24 -7.77
N VAL A 470 -12.82 -30.10 -7.03
CA VAL A 470 -13.42 -31.14 -6.19
C VAL A 470 -13.96 -30.52 -4.91
N ARG A 471 -13.16 -29.67 -4.26
CA ARG A 471 -13.56 -28.94 -3.04
C ARG A 471 -14.37 -27.68 -3.32
N LYS A 472 -14.42 -27.24 -4.58
CA LYS A 472 -15.09 -26.01 -5.05
C LYS A 472 -14.56 -24.74 -4.39
N ILE A 473 -13.23 -24.65 -4.29
CA ILE A 473 -12.54 -23.52 -3.66
C ILE A 473 -11.47 -22.95 -4.57
N THR A 474 -11.18 -21.67 -4.37
CA THR A 474 -10.01 -21.00 -4.93
C THR A 474 -9.17 -20.49 -3.77
N THR A 475 -7.90 -20.86 -3.74
CA THR A 475 -6.96 -20.56 -2.66
C THR A 475 -5.81 -19.71 -3.20
N LEU A 476 -5.45 -18.69 -2.43
CA LEU A 476 -4.19 -17.97 -2.58
C LEU A 476 -3.21 -18.54 -1.56
N GLU A 477 -2.07 -19.00 -2.04
CA GLU A 477 -1.00 -19.57 -1.23
C GLU A 477 0.30 -18.82 -1.48
N THR A 478 1.15 -18.73 -0.46
CA THR A 478 2.53 -18.30 -0.67
C THR A 478 3.26 -19.30 -1.58
N SER A 479 4.33 -18.89 -2.25
CA SER A 479 5.19 -19.79 -3.04
C SER A 479 5.80 -20.93 -2.22
N ALA A 480 5.88 -20.78 -0.90
CA ALA A 480 6.27 -21.82 0.05
C ALA A 480 5.13 -22.80 0.41
N GLY A 481 3.89 -22.51 -0.02
CA GLY A 481 2.66 -23.27 0.17
C GLY A 481 1.93 -23.05 1.49
N ALA A 482 2.20 -21.95 2.20
CA ALA A 482 1.33 -21.52 3.27
C ALA A 482 0.07 -20.84 2.68
N VAL A 483 -1.11 -21.27 3.11
CA VAL A 483 -2.39 -20.65 2.72
C VAL A 483 -2.46 -19.22 3.24
N ILE A 484 -2.70 -18.27 2.33
CA ILE A 484 -2.98 -16.87 2.67
C ILE A 484 -4.47 -16.71 2.94
N THR A 485 -5.31 -17.15 1.99
CA THR A 485 -6.76 -17.07 2.09
C THR A 485 -7.43 -18.00 1.08
N THR A 486 -8.67 -18.40 1.37
CA THR A 486 -9.49 -19.24 0.49
C THR A 486 -10.87 -18.61 0.28
N TYR A 487 -11.45 -18.79 -0.91
CA TYR A 487 -12.82 -18.41 -1.24
C TYR A 487 -13.60 -19.60 -1.83
N GLY A 488 -14.90 -19.66 -1.58
CA GLY A 488 -15.79 -20.71 -2.10
C GLY A 488 -16.26 -20.42 -3.53
N ALA A 489 -15.45 -20.83 -4.52
CA ALA A 489 -15.78 -20.82 -5.95
C ALA A 489 -14.69 -21.56 -6.74
N VAL A 490 -15.03 -22.08 -7.93
CA VAL A 490 -14.06 -22.71 -8.85
C VAL A 490 -13.62 -21.69 -9.89
N GLY A 491 -12.42 -21.15 -9.74
CA GLY A 491 -11.81 -20.29 -10.75
C GLY A 491 -11.47 -21.09 -12.01
N ALA A 492 -11.76 -20.51 -13.17
CA ALA A 492 -11.38 -21.02 -14.49
C ALA A 492 -10.10 -20.33 -15.00
N ARG A 493 -9.96 -19.02 -14.75
CA ARG A 493 -8.85 -18.19 -15.20
C ARG A 493 -8.59 -17.09 -14.18
N ALA A 494 -7.33 -16.73 -13.99
CA ALA A 494 -6.93 -15.64 -13.10
C ALA A 494 -5.86 -14.77 -13.77
N GLN A 495 -5.85 -13.48 -13.46
CA GLN A 495 -4.78 -12.57 -13.86
C GLN A 495 -4.49 -11.56 -12.75
N TRP A 496 -3.21 -11.46 -12.41
CA TRP A 496 -2.70 -10.50 -11.42
C TRP A 496 -2.45 -9.15 -12.05
N SER A 497 -2.82 -8.08 -11.33
CA SER A 497 -2.32 -6.74 -11.63
C SER A 497 -0.79 -6.74 -11.60
N PRO A 498 -0.12 -5.96 -12.46
CA PRO A 498 1.34 -5.96 -12.55
C PRO A 498 2.08 -5.60 -11.26
N ASP A 499 1.40 -4.96 -10.31
CA ASP A 499 1.88 -4.60 -8.97
C ASP A 499 1.77 -5.74 -7.93
N SER A 500 1.25 -6.91 -8.31
CA SER A 500 0.96 -8.02 -7.39
C SER A 500 -0.05 -7.71 -6.28
N GLN A 501 -0.75 -6.56 -6.34
CA GLN A 501 -1.65 -6.14 -5.27
C GLN A 501 -3.09 -6.62 -5.44
N ALA A 502 -3.50 -6.99 -6.65
CA ALA A 502 -4.84 -7.50 -6.94
C ALA A 502 -4.81 -8.67 -7.94
N VAL A 503 -5.72 -9.62 -7.77
CA VAL A 503 -5.96 -10.69 -8.74
C VAL A 503 -7.43 -10.77 -9.08
N TYR A 504 -7.72 -10.81 -10.37
CA TYR A 504 -9.05 -10.97 -10.93
C TYR A 504 -9.23 -12.41 -11.38
N ILE A 505 -10.33 -13.05 -10.98
CA ILE A 505 -10.57 -14.48 -11.19
C ILE A 505 -11.96 -14.66 -11.80
N ALA A 506 -12.00 -15.20 -13.02
CA ALA A 506 -13.23 -15.63 -13.66
C ALA A 506 -13.63 -17.00 -13.09
N ALA A 507 -14.80 -17.09 -12.46
CA ALA A 507 -15.29 -18.30 -11.79
C ALA A 507 -16.72 -18.65 -12.24
N GLY A 508 -17.00 -18.53 -13.54
CA GLY A 508 -18.31 -18.82 -14.12
C GLY A 508 -19.34 -17.78 -13.73
N ASN A 509 -20.35 -18.14 -12.93
CA ASN A 509 -21.39 -17.22 -12.48
C ASN A 509 -20.90 -16.26 -11.38
N GLN A 510 -19.61 -16.31 -11.04
CA GLN A 510 -18.97 -15.42 -10.08
C GLN A 510 -17.72 -14.82 -10.71
N LEU A 511 -17.44 -13.58 -10.35
CA LEU A 511 -16.17 -12.92 -10.57
C LEU A 511 -15.61 -12.61 -9.19
N LEU A 512 -14.42 -13.14 -8.90
CA LEU A 512 -13.73 -12.86 -7.65
C LEU A 512 -12.61 -11.86 -7.92
N VAL A 513 -12.46 -10.91 -7.01
CA VAL A 513 -11.25 -10.09 -6.93
C VAL A 513 -10.69 -10.25 -5.54
N TYR A 514 -9.40 -10.52 -5.43
CA TYR A 514 -8.69 -10.38 -4.17
C TYR A 514 -7.72 -9.21 -4.29
N SER A 515 -7.72 -8.32 -3.30
CA SER A 515 -6.69 -7.31 -3.13
C SER A 515 -6.11 -7.35 -1.74
N THR A 516 -4.82 -7.04 -1.62
CA THR A 516 -4.16 -6.84 -0.31
C THR A 516 -4.77 -5.68 0.49
N PHE A 517 -5.48 -4.75 -0.17
CA PHE A 517 -6.11 -3.60 0.46
C PHE A 517 -7.57 -3.85 0.90
N THR A 518 -8.39 -4.47 0.05
CA THR A 518 -9.83 -4.68 0.34
C THR A 518 -10.20 -6.11 0.73
N GLY A 519 -9.28 -7.07 0.56
CA GLY A 519 -9.57 -8.49 0.76
C GLY A 519 -10.32 -9.09 -0.44
N TRP A 520 -11.22 -10.05 -0.18
CA TRP A 520 -12.05 -10.67 -1.21
C TRP A 520 -13.30 -9.87 -1.51
N ASP A 521 -13.51 -9.61 -2.78
CA ASP A 521 -14.75 -9.10 -3.37
C ASP A 521 -15.33 -10.15 -4.32
N ASN A 522 -16.62 -10.46 -4.15
CA ASN A 522 -17.34 -11.45 -4.97
C ASN A 522 -18.51 -10.78 -5.68
N ILE A 523 -18.39 -10.67 -6.99
CA ILE A 523 -19.41 -10.09 -7.86
C ILE A 523 -20.26 -11.22 -8.44
N THR A 524 -21.49 -11.31 -7.97
CA THR A 524 -22.47 -12.35 -8.37
C THR A 524 -23.54 -11.83 -9.33
N GLN A 525 -23.71 -10.50 -9.42
CA GLN A 525 -24.65 -9.85 -10.34
C GLN A 525 -24.05 -9.77 -11.75
N LEU A 526 -23.91 -10.92 -12.39
CA LEU A 526 -23.42 -11.05 -13.76
C LEU A 526 -24.57 -11.30 -14.72
N THR A 527 -24.54 -10.66 -15.90
CA THR A 527 -25.51 -10.87 -16.98
C THR A 527 -25.30 -12.21 -17.69
N SER A 528 -24.06 -12.72 -17.68
CA SER A 528 -23.68 -14.03 -18.21
C SER A 528 -22.47 -14.58 -17.45
N PRO A 529 -22.23 -15.90 -17.44
CA PRO A 529 -21.02 -16.48 -16.88
C PRO A 529 -19.75 -15.90 -17.53
N VAL A 530 -18.70 -15.70 -16.72
CA VAL A 530 -17.39 -15.24 -17.18
C VAL A 530 -16.39 -16.40 -17.29
N THR A 531 -15.65 -16.44 -18.39
CA THR A 531 -14.80 -17.59 -18.76
C THR A 531 -13.31 -17.29 -18.83
N ASP A 532 -12.94 -16.02 -18.95
CA ASP A 532 -11.56 -15.56 -19.07
C ASP A 532 -11.45 -14.10 -18.62
N VAL A 533 -10.21 -13.64 -18.41
CA VAL A 533 -9.92 -12.29 -17.92
C VAL A 533 -8.71 -11.71 -18.64
N ALA A 534 -8.77 -10.41 -18.95
CA ALA A 534 -7.69 -9.62 -19.52
C ALA A 534 -7.59 -8.26 -18.80
N LEU A 535 -6.44 -7.98 -18.18
CA LEU A 535 -6.17 -6.66 -17.59
C LEU A 535 -5.99 -5.57 -18.64
N THR A 536 -6.52 -4.38 -18.35
CA THR A 536 -6.31 -3.21 -19.21
C THR A 536 -4.87 -2.71 -19.10
N VAL A 537 -4.44 -1.92 -20.08
CA VAL A 537 -3.19 -1.16 -20.03
C VAL A 537 -3.52 0.32 -20.24
N PRO A 538 -3.20 1.23 -19.29
CA PRO A 538 -2.69 0.94 -17.95
C PRO A 538 -3.70 0.11 -17.11
N SER A 539 -3.20 -0.61 -16.11
CA SER A 539 -3.97 -1.61 -15.32
C SER A 539 -4.94 -1.01 -14.31
N VAL A 540 -5.92 -0.26 -14.81
CA VAL A 540 -7.02 0.35 -14.05
C VAL A 540 -8.27 -0.51 -13.93
N GLY A 541 -8.21 -1.74 -14.44
CA GLY A 541 -9.31 -2.70 -14.41
C GLY A 541 -9.04 -3.91 -15.29
N ALA A 542 -10.10 -4.71 -15.48
CA ALA A 542 -10.04 -5.93 -16.28
C ALA A 542 -11.31 -6.09 -17.13
N TYR A 543 -11.14 -6.63 -18.33
CA TYR A 543 -12.21 -7.16 -19.17
C TYR A 543 -12.39 -8.66 -18.92
N PHE A 544 -13.63 -9.12 -19.02
CA PHE A 544 -14.03 -10.51 -18.79
C PHE A 544 -14.79 -11.05 -19.99
N ALA A 545 -14.35 -12.22 -20.46
CA ALA A 545 -15.00 -12.94 -21.55
C ALA A 545 -16.34 -13.53 -21.10
N GLY A 546 -17.31 -13.65 -22.00
CA GLY A 546 -18.62 -14.25 -21.74
C GLY A 546 -19.62 -14.02 -22.88
N GLY A 547 -20.90 -14.30 -22.58
CA GLY A 547 -22.02 -14.00 -23.50
C GLY A 547 -22.18 -12.52 -23.83
N THR A 548 -21.65 -11.66 -22.96
CA THR A 548 -21.31 -10.26 -23.22
C THR A 548 -19.95 -9.99 -22.61
N THR A 549 -19.06 -9.31 -23.32
CA THR A 549 -17.75 -8.94 -22.80
C THR A 549 -17.90 -7.70 -21.91
N THR A 550 -17.60 -7.83 -20.61
CA THR A 550 -17.80 -6.74 -19.62
C THR A 550 -16.48 -6.34 -19.00
N ALA A 551 -16.41 -5.13 -18.44
CA ALA A 551 -15.23 -4.67 -17.71
C ALA A 551 -15.55 -4.23 -16.28
N ARG A 552 -14.58 -4.38 -15.39
CA ARG A 552 -14.61 -3.86 -14.01
C ARG A 552 -13.45 -2.90 -13.80
N GLY A 553 -13.72 -1.76 -13.17
CA GLY A 553 -12.69 -0.75 -12.85
C GLY A 553 -12.19 -0.87 -11.41
N TYR A 554 -10.93 -0.54 -11.16
CA TYR A 554 -10.31 -0.61 -9.83
C TYR A 554 -10.78 0.47 -8.83
N CYS A 555 -11.57 1.44 -9.29
CA CYS A 555 -12.04 2.56 -8.49
C CYS A 555 -13.34 2.15 -7.82
N ALA A 556 -13.35 2.11 -6.50
CA ALA A 556 -14.59 1.94 -5.75
C ALA A 556 -15.59 3.04 -6.14
N SER A 557 -16.83 2.63 -6.40
CA SER A 557 -17.97 3.53 -6.51
C SER A 557 -18.39 3.92 -5.09
N THR A 558 -18.12 5.16 -4.74
CA THR A 558 -18.29 5.66 -3.37
C THR A 558 -19.53 6.52 -3.28
N THR A 559 -20.38 6.21 -2.30
CA THR A 559 -21.48 7.07 -1.87
C THR A 559 -21.19 7.55 -0.46
N SER A 560 -21.07 8.87 -0.29
CA SER A 560 -20.94 9.50 1.03
C SER A 560 -22.25 10.20 1.39
N THR A 561 -22.74 9.92 2.59
CA THR A 561 -23.81 10.67 3.23
C THR A 561 -23.25 11.36 4.45
N THR A 562 -23.52 12.66 4.59
CA THR A 562 -23.07 13.44 5.74
C THR A 562 -24.26 13.67 6.65
N ALA A 563 -24.23 13.12 7.86
CA ALA A 563 -25.19 13.42 8.93
C ALA A 563 -24.45 14.13 10.07
N GLY A 564 -24.54 15.46 10.13
CA GLY A 564 -23.79 16.26 11.09
C GLY A 564 -22.28 16.23 10.82
N THR A 565 -21.46 15.91 11.83
CA THR A 565 -19.99 15.84 11.72
C THR A 565 -19.46 14.45 11.34
N THR A 566 -20.33 13.46 11.17
CA THR A 566 -19.93 12.08 10.82
C THR A 566 -20.30 11.77 9.36
N ALA A 567 -19.30 11.46 8.54
CA ALA A 567 -19.51 10.96 7.19
C ALA A 567 -19.73 9.44 7.25
N ALA A 568 -20.83 8.96 6.67
CA ALA A 568 -21.07 7.55 6.43
C ALA A 568 -20.79 7.26 4.95
N VAL A 569 -19.83 6.37 4.70
CA VAL A 569 -19.37 6.03 3.35
C VAL A 569 -19.72 4.58 3.05
N THR A 570 -20.35 4.36 1.90
CA THR A 570 -20.62 3.04 1.34
C THR A 570 -19.85 2.91 0.03
N ASN A 571 -19.16 1.78 -0.14
CA ASN A 571 -18.38 1.48 -1.35
C ASN A 571 -18.92 0.24 -2.04
N GLU A 572 -19.06 0.34 -3.36
CA GLU A 572 -19.10 -0.82 -4.26
C GLU A 572 -17.69 -0.96 -4.86
N PHE A 573 -16.98 -2.02 -4.49
CA PHE A 573 -15.66 -2.32 -5.04
C PHE A 573 -15.78 -3.00 -6.40
N TYR A 574 -14.83 -2.69 -7.29
CA TYR A 574 -14.77 -3.21 -8.65
C TYR A 574 -16.07 -3.04 -9.47
N PRO A 575 -16.66 -1.83 -9.52
CA PRO A 575 -17.92 -1.59 -10.23
C PRO A 575 -17.79 -1.86 -11.73
N LEU A 576 -18.94 -2.08 -12.39
CA LEU A 576 -19.03 -2.19 -13.84
C LEU A 576 -18.46 -0.93 -14.52
N ALA A 577 -17.47 -1.10 -15.40
CA ALA A 577 -16.84 -0.01 -16.13
C ALA A 577 -17.21 0.02 -17.63
N ASP A 578 -17.60 -1.14 -18.19
CA ASP A 578 -18.03 -1.25 -19.59
C ASP A 578 -18.90 -2.51 -19.78
N THR A 579 -19.73 -2.49 -20.82
CA THR A 579 -20.50 -3.63 -21.31
C THR A 579 -20.55 -3.58 -22.83
N SER A 580 -19.80 -4.47 -23.46
CA SER A 580 -19.78 -4.66 -24.90
C SER A 580 -20.66 -5.84 -25.31
N ALA A 581 -21.36 -5.71 -26.43
CA ALA A 581 -22.15 -6.78 -27.02
C ALA A 581 -21.27 -7.88 -27.68
N ALA A 582 -19.95 -7.72 -27.69
CA ALA A 582 -19.03 -8.75 -28.17
C ALA A 582 -19.18 -10.05 -27.35
N VAL A 583 -19.34 -11.17 -28.04
CA VAL A 583 -19.34 -12.51 -27.46
C VAL A 583 -17.93 -13.07 -27.55
N THR A 584 -17.35 -13.47 -26.42
CA THR A 584 -15.96 -13.93 -26.36
C THR A 584 -15.83 -15.11 -25.39
N ASP A 585 -15.01 -16.10 -25.74
CA ASP A 585 -14.70 -17.24 -24.86
C ASP A 585 -13.34 -17.02 -24.17
N LYS A 586 -12.41 -16.41 -24.90
CA LYS A 586 -11.07 -16.00 -24.47
C LYS A 586 -10.85 -14.53 -24.80
N VAL A 587 -10.11 -13.82 -23.93
CA VAL A 587 -9.73 -12.43 -24.12
C VAL A 587 -8.26 -12.20 -23.78
N ALA A 588 -7.63 -11.24 -24.44
CA ALA A 588 -6.29 -10.77 -24.14
C ALA A 588 -6.15 -9.28 -24.48
N ALA A 589 -5.41 -8.53 -23.66
CA ALA A 589 -5.10 -7.15 -23.92
C ALA A 589 -3.81 -7.02 -24.74
N THR A 590 -3.74 -6.02 -25.62
CA THR A 590 -2.49 -5.64 -26.26
C THR A 590 -1.68 -4.73 -25.33
N ASN A 591 -0.35 -4.82 -25.40
CA ASN A 591 0.56 -4.12 -24.48
C ASN A 591 0.58 -2.60 -24.65
N ASP A 592 0.13 -2.09 -25.78
CA ASP A 592 -0.04 -0.65 -26.05
C ASP A 592 -1.34 -0.09 -25.44
N GLY A 593 -2.23 -0.94 -24.93
CA GLY A 593 -3.45 -0.53 -24.23
C GLY A 593 -4.60 -0.10 -25.11
N ASN A 594 -4.50 -0.31 -26.43
CA ASN A 594 -5.50 0.11 -27.39
C ASN A 594 -6.57 -0.95 -27.67
N HIS A 595 -6.27 -2.24 -27.43
CA HIS A 595 -7.14 -3.34 -27.83
C HIS A 595 -7.37 -4.36 -26.72
N ILE A 596 -8.62 -4.83 -26.61
CA ILE A 596 -8.96 -6.12 -26.00
C ILE A 596 -9.39 -7.05 -27.12
N LEU A 597 -8.54 -8.03 -27.42
CA LEU A 597 -8.80 -9.03 -28.44
C LEU A 597 -9.56 -10.18 -27.80
N GLY A 598 -10.68 -10.57 -28.39
CA GLY A 598 -11.45 -11.71 -27.95
C GLY A 598 -11.85 -12.62 -29.10
N VAL A 599 -12.02 -13.92 -28.82
CA VAL A 599 -12.46 -14.89 -29.83
C VAL A 599 -13.50 -15.82 -29.22
N THR A 600 -14.51 -16.17 -30.01
CA THR A 600 -15.53 -17.16 -29.64
C THR A 600 -15.67 -18.25 -30.70
N ALA A 601 -15.91 -19.48 -30.23
CA ALA A 601 -16.21 -20.67 -31.04
C ALA A 601 -17.70 -21.08 -30.96
N THR A 602 -18.60 -20.12 -30.73
CA THR A 602 -20.07 -20.36 -30.71
C THR A 602 -20.63 -20.95 -32.00
N THR A 603 -19.96 -20.68 -33.13
CA THR A 603 -20.23 -21.28 -34.43
C THR A 603 -19.04 -22.11 -34.90
N ALA A 604 -19.27 -23.04 -35.84
CA ALA A 604 -18.21 -23.87 -36.41
C ALA A 604 -17.02 -23.03 -36.93
N VAL A 605 -17.30 -21.92 -37.63
CA VAL A 605 -16.29 -20.92 -37.98
C VAL A 605 -16.19 -19.91 -36.84
N PRO A 606 -15.03 -19.76 -36.18
CA PRO A 606 -14.89 -18.84 -35.05
C PRO A 606 -14.98 -17.37 -35.47
N THR A 607 -15.41 -16.54 -34.53
CA THR A 607 -15.47 -15.09 -34.71
C THR A 607 -14.50 -14.42 -33.73
N LEU A 608 -13.62 -13.59 -34.26
CA LEU A 608 -12.77 -12.67 -33.51
C LEU A 608 -13.53 -11.35 -33.31
N SER A 609 -13.46 -10.81 -32.10
CA SER A 609 -13.90 -9.47 -31.74
C SER A 609 -12.67 -8.66 -31.31
N ASP A 610 -12.44 -7.52 -31.94
CA ASP A 610 -11.41 -6.55 -31.54
C ASP A 610 -12.11 -5.35 -30.92
N LEU A 611 -11.98 -5.20 -29.61
CA LEU A 611 -12.50 -4.06 -28.86
C LEU A 611 -11.42 -2.98 -28.82
N HIS A 612 -11.62 -1.89 -29.55
CA HIS A 612 -10.85 -0.66 -29.41
C HIS A 612 -11.25 0.04 -28.12
N VAL A 613 -10.34 0.14 -27.17
CA VAL A 613 -10.61 0.65 -25.82
C VAL A 613 -9.88 1.96 -25.55
N THR A 614 -10.53 2.83 -24.77
CA THR A 614 -9.94 4.04 -24.19
C THR A 614 -9.97 3.90 -22.69
N ILE A 615 -8.78 3.68 -22.12
CA ILE A 615 -8.60 3.39 -20.71
C ILE A 615 -8.24 4.69 -19.96
N PRO A 616 -9.04 5.11 -18.95
CA PRO A 616 -8.79 6.35 -18.23
C PRO A 616 -7.53 6.24 -17.35
N ASN A 617 -6.71 7.28 -17.35
CA ASN A 617 -5.49 7.42 -16.56
C ASN A 617 -5.54 8.62 -15.59
N GLN A 618 -6.75 8.98 -15.16
CA GLN A 618 -7.02 10.11 -14.29
C GLN A 618 -7.40 9.64 -12.88
N ALA A 619 -7.52 10.58 -11.94
CA ALA A 619 -8.05 10.30 -10.62
C ALA A 619 -9.41 9.58 -10.68
N CYS A 620 -9.61 8.65 -9.76
CA CYS A 620 -10.92 8.01 -9.59
C CYS A 620 -12.01 9.07 -9.36
N PRO A 621 -13.19 8.93 -9.99
CA PRO A 621 -14.32 9.82 -9.74
C PRO A 621 -14.70 9.88 -8.25
N ALA A 622 -15.14 11.05 -7.79
CA ALA A 622 -15.62 11.23 -6.41
C ALA A 622 -16.86 10.36 -6.14
N THR A 623 -17.77 10.30 -7.12
CA THR A 623 -18.97 9.46 -7.11
C THR A 623 -18.99 8.58 -8.37
N GLY A 624 -19.53 7.37 -8.25
CA GLY A 624 -19.52 6.39 -9.33
C GLY A 624 -18.18 5.68 -9.52
N GLY A 625 -18.16 4.70 -10.43
CA GLY A 625 -16.95 3.98 -10.86
C GLY A 625 -16.30 4.62 -12.09
N LEU A 626 -15.19 4.02 -12.55
CA LEU A 626 -14.65 4.37 -13.87
C LEU A 626 -15.60 3.95 -14.98
N THR A 627 -15.52 4.63 -16.11
CA THR A 627 -16.15 4.22 -17.37
C THR A 627 -15.04 4.02 -18.40
N PHE A 628 -15.02 2.87 -19.06
CA PHE A 628 -14.11 2.62 -20.17
C PHE A 628 -14.85 2.90 -21.48
N GLY A 629 -14.24 3.69 -22.35
CA GLY A 629 -14.76 3.85 -23.70
C GLY A 629 -14.41 2.62 -24.51
N SER A 630 -15.38 1.98 -25.16
CA SER A 630 -15.10 0.90 -26.11
C SER A 630 -15.97 0.97 -27.35
N SER A 631 -15.41 0.49 -28.45
CA SER A 631 -16.14 0.10 -29.66
C SER A 631 -15.53 -1.21 -30.13
N PHE A 632 -16.27 -2.01 -30.88
CA PHE A 632 -15.71 -3.28 -31.35
C PHE A 632 -16.06 -3.57 -32.80
N THR A 633 -15.15 -4.29 -33.43
CA THR A 633 -15.32 -4.86 -34.77
C THR A 633 -15.19 -6.36 -34.70
N THR A 634 -15.76 -7.06 -35.69
CA THR A 634 -15.67 -8.52 -35.76
C THR A 634 -15.10 -8.98 -37.09
N ALA A 635 -14.40 -10.11 -37.05
CA ALA A 635 -13.89 -10.80 -38.22
C ALA A 635 -14.02 -12.31 -38.05
N THR A 636 -14.38 -13.03 -39.11
CA THR A 636 -14.42 -14.49 -39.08
C THR A 636 -13.04 -15.08 -39.30
N LEU A 637 -12.79 -16.28 -38.77
CA LEU A 637 -11.56 -17.04 -38.95
C LEU A 637 -11.80 -18.25 -39.88
N PRO A 638 -12.00 -18.06 -41.20
CA PRO A 638 -12.54 -19.08 -42.10
C PRO A 638 -11.61 -20.26 -42.37
N SER A 639 -10.33 -20.14 -42.02
CA SER A 639 -9.33 -21.19 -42.27
C SER A 639 -9.43 -22.39 -41.32
N ILE A 640 -10.31 -22.33 -40.31
CA ILE A 640 -10.42 -23.32 -39.24
C ILE A 640 -11.87 -23.62 -38.88
N THR A 641 -12.08 -24.79 -38.26
CA THR A 641 -13.30 -25.12 -37.54
C THR A 641 -12.94 -25.39 -36.08
N ALA A 642 -13.35 -24.52 -35.16
CA ALA A 642 -13.02 -24.69 -33.73
C ALA A 642 -14.18 -25.33 -32.97
N ALA A 643 -13.86 -26.29 -32.12
CA ALA A 643 -14.74 -26.79 -31.07
C ALA A 643 -14.63 -25.94 -29.79
N SER A 644 -13.45 -25.38 -29.50
CA SER A 644 -13.25 -24.41 -28.42
C SER A 644 -12.00 -23.55 -28.68
N ILE A 645 -11.99 -22.32 -28.16
CA ILE A 645 -10.80 -21.47 -28.17
C ILE A 645 -9.98 -21.74 -26.90
N THR A 646 -8.69 -22.05 -27.07
CA THR A 646 -7.78 -22.29 -25.94
C THR A 646 -7.00 -21.05 -25.56
N GLY A 647 -6.74 -20.13 -26.51
CA GLY A 647 -6.00 -18.90 -26.25
C GLY A 647 -6.07 -17.86 -27.36
N VAL A 648 -5.90 -16.60 -26.95
CA VAL A 648 -5.61 -15.45 -27.80
C VAL A 648 -4.30 -14.87 -27.28
N VAL A 649 -3.25 -14.90 -28.09
CA VAL A 649 -1.89 -14.58 -27.65
C VAL A 649 -1.39 -13.41 -28.49
N PRO A 650 -1.46 -12.16 -27.99
CA PRO A 650 -0.83 -11.02 -28.64
C PRO A 650 0.70 -11.04 -28.44
N ALA A 651 1.44 -10.63 -29.46
CA ALA A 651 2.87 -10.35 -29.34
C ALA A 651 3.09 -9.14 -28.43
N SER A 652 4.25 -9.07 -27.77
CA SER A 652 4.48 -8.04 -26.76
C SER A 652 4.60 -6.62 -27.33
N ASP A 653 4.79 -6.50 -28.65
CA ASP A 653 4.82 -5.25 -29.40
C ASP A 653 3.46 -4.88 -30.01
N SER A 654 2.39 -5.59 -29.62
CA SER A 654 0.99 -5.37 -30.06
C SER A 654 0.73 -5.53 -31.57
N SER A 655 1.71 -5.91 -32.37
CA SER A 655 1.58 -5.85 -33.83
C SER A 655 0.84 -7.04 -34.45
N ILE A 656 0.74 -8.16 -33.73
CA ILE A 656 0.06 -9.38 -34.21
C ILE A 656 -0.39 -10.22 -33.02
N ALA A 657 -1.50 -10.92 -33.17
CA ALA A 657 -2.00 -11.92 -32.23
C ALA A 657 -2.27 -13.25 -32.92
N PHE A 658 -2.05 -14.34 -32.21
CA PHE A 658 -2.21 -15.71 -32.68
C PHE A 658 -3.33 -16.37 -31.88
N VAL A 659 -4.14 -17.20 -32.53
CA VAL A 659 -5.28 -17.89 -31.91
C VAL A 659 -4.99 -19.39 -31.83
N THR A 660 -5.16 -19.97 -30.65
CA THR A 660 -5.06 -21.41 -30.42
C THR A 660 -6.44 -21.99 -30.10
N TYR A 661 -6.70 -23.21 -30.55
CA TYR A 661 -8.03 -23.82 -30.52
C TYR A 661 -7.97 -25.36 -30.54
N THR A 662 -9.05 -26.00 -30.09
CA THR A 662 -9.33 -27.41 -30.40
C THR A 662 -10.29 -27.49 -31.57
N GLY A 663 -10.20 -28.52 -32.41
CA GLY A 663 -11.03 -28.65 -33.61
C GLY A 663 -10.20 -29.14 -34.81
N THR A 664 -10.50 -28.65 -36.00
CA THR A 664 -9.81 -29.00 -37.25
C THR A 664 -9.43 -27.76 -38.06
N GLY A 665 -8.46 -27.87 -38.96
CA GLY A 665 -8.07 -26.81 -39.89
C GLY A 665 -6.61 -26.85 -40.32
N GLY A 666 -5.73 -27.37 -39.46
CA GLY A 666 -4.29 -27.49 -39.75
C GLY A 666 -3.62 -26.13 -39.97
N ALA A 667 -4.07 -25.10 -39.26
CA ALA A 667 -3.55 -23.75 -39.39
C ALA A 667 -3.60 -22.97 -38.08
N ILE A 668 -2.77 -21.95 -37.94
CA ILE A 668 -2.83 -20.94 -36.86
C ILE A 668 -3.45 -19.67 -37.44
N PRO A 669 -4.65 -19.27 -37.00
CA PRO A 669 -5.20 -17.96 -37.33
C PRO A 669 -4.35 -16.85 -36.71
N THR A 670 -4.13 -15.79 -37.48
CA THR A 670 -3.44 -14.58 -37.03
C THR A 670 -4.34 -13.36 -37.18
N TYR A 671 -4.11 -12.37 -36.33
CA TYR A 671 -4.79 -11.09 -36.40
C TYR A 671 -3.81 -9.95 -36.19
N THR A 672 -3.76 -9.00 -37.12
CA THR A 672 -3.02 -7.74 -36.99
C THR A 672 -4.02 -6.65 -36.61
N PRO A 673 -3.98 -6.16 -35.36
CA PRO A 673 -4.84 -5.05 -34.93
C PRO A 673 -4.59 -3.81 -35.80
N ALA A 674 -5.65 -3.07 -36.09
CA ALA A 674 -5.58 -1.80 -36.80
C ALA A 674 -5.98 -0.66 -35.88
N ALA A 675 -5.32 0.49 -36.01
CA ALA A 675 -5.62 1.68 -35.21
C ALA A 675 -7.10 2.13 -35.31
N SER A 676 -7.77 1.83 -36.43
CA SER A 676 -9.20 2.07 -36.61
C SER A 676 -9.79 1.04 -37.58
N GLY A 677 -11.04 0.64 -37.33
CA GLY A 677 -11.75 -0.33 -38.16
C GLY A 677 -11.32 -1.77 -37.91
N VAL A 678 -11.74 -2.67 -38.80
CA VAL A 678 -11.40 -4.09 -38.69
C VAL A 678 -9.91 -4.27 -39.02
N GLY A 679 -9.18 -4.99 -38.16
CA GLY A 679 -7.81 -5.40 -38.43
C GLY A 679 -7.72 -6.46 -39.54
N THR A 680 -6.50 -6.96 -39.77
CA THR A 680 -6.25 -7.94 -40.84
C THR A 680 -6.23 -9.36 -40.27
N VAL A 681 -7.13 -10.21 -40.74
CA VAL A 681 -7.08 -11.66 -40.47
C VAL A 681 -6.13 -12.34 -41.44
N GLY A 682 -5.26 -13.20 -40.91
CA GLY A 682 -4.38 -14.08 -41.66
C GLY A 682 -4.47 -15.52 -41.15
N SER A 683 -3.72 -16.41 -41.78
CA SER A 683 -3.65 -17.81 -41.41
C SER A 683 -2.31 -18.40 -41.82
N ILE A 684 -1.68 -19.14 -40.91
CA ILE A 684 -0.41 -19.83 -41.13
C ILE A 684 -0.72 -21.32 -41.24
N LYS A 685 -0.53 -21.89 -42.42
CA LYS A 685 -0.69 -23.33 -42.63
C LYS A 685 0.39 -24.08 -41.85
N LEU A 686 -0.02 -25.05 -41.05
CA LEU A 686 0.89 -25.95 -40.35
C LEU A 686 1.37 -27.05 -41.30
N SER A 687 2.64 -27.41 -41.17
CA SER A 687 3.25 -28.50 -41.92
C SER A 687 2.83 -29.87 -41.39
N GLY A 688 3.10 -30.93 -42.16
CA GLY A 688 2.86 -32.31 -41.72
C GLY A 688 1.38 -32.66 -41.56
N THR A 689 1.06 -33.36 -40.47
CA THR A 689 -0.28 -33.88 -40.15
C THR A 689 -0.92 -33.17 -38.96
N ALA A 690 -0.45 -31.97 -38.62
CA ALA A 690 -1.03 -31.15 -37.57
C ALA A 690 -2.51 -30.81 -37.87
N ILE A 691 -3.37 -30.95 -36.85
CA ILE A 691 -4.82 -30.75 -36.96
C ILE A 691 -5.26 -29.42 -36.34
N ALA A 692 -4.81 -29.12 -35.12
CA ALA A 692 -5.11 -27.87 -34.43
C ALA A 692 -4.01 -27.47 -33.43
N PRO A 693 -3.61 -26.18 -33.37
CA PRO A 693 -2.72 -25.62 -32.37
C PRO A 693 -3.47 -25.41 -31.05
N VAL A 694 -3.30 -26.29 -30.07
CA VAL A 694 -4.05 -26.26 -28.80
C VAL A 694 -3.40 -25.42 -27.71
N SER A 695 -2.12 -25.09 -27.85
CA SER A 695 -1.35 -24.29 -26.91
C SER A 695 -0.35 -23.42 -27.68
N GLY A 696 0.08 -22.31 -27.09
CA GLY A 696 1.16 -21.54 -27.69
C GLY A 696 1.71 -20.41 -26.84
N VAL A 697 2.95 -20.03 -27.14
CA VAL A 697 3.69 -18.98 -26.43
C VAL A 697 4.70 -18.31 -27.36
N PHE A 698 4.86 -16.99 -27.26
CA PHE A 698 5.90 -16.24 -27.98
C PHE A 698 7.26 -16.38 -27.31
N SER A 699 8.33 -16.37 -28.11
CA SER A 699 9.66 -16.00 -27.62
C SER A 699 9.62 -14.54 -27.13
N THR A 700 10.45 -14.20 -26.16
CA THR A 700 10.47 -12.86 -25.55
C THR A 700 10.85 -11.74 -26.52
N ASP A 701 11.67 -12.03 -27.54
CA ASP A 701 12.01 -11.12 -28.62
C ASP A 701 10.90 -11.00 -29.70
N ASN A 702 9.77 -11.68 -29.50
CA ASN A 702 8.65 -11.80 -30.42
C ASN A 702 9.03 -12.34 -31.82
N LEU A 703 10.16 -13.00 -32.03
CA LEU A 703 10.54 -13.50 -33.36
C LEU A 703 9.95 -14.88 -33.69
N SER A 704 9.68 -15.68 -32.68
CA SER A 704 9.13 -17.03 -32.81
C SER A 704 7.85 -17.20 -32.01
N PHE A 705 6.91 -17.98 -32.54
CA PHE A 705 5.77 -18.49 -31.79
C PHE A 705 5.85 -20.02 -31.75
N TYR A 706 5.79 -20.59 -30.54
CA TYR A 706 5.81 -22.03 -30.34
C TYR A 706 4.37 -22.51 -30.17
N ALA A 707 3.92 -23.45 -31.01
CA ALA A 707 2.54 -23.94 -31.01
C ALA A 707 2.49 -25.46 -30.83
N GLY A 708 1.85 -25.94 -29.77
CA GLY A 708 1.65 -27.37 -29.56
C GLY A 708 0.41 -27.87 -30.31
N THR A 709 0.55 -28.96 -31.07
CA THR A 709 -0.46 -29.39 -32.05
C THR A 709 -1.01 -30.79 -31.81
N THR A 710 -2.31 -30.95 -32.02
CA THR A 710 -2.94 -32.28 -32.14
C THR A 710 -2.71 -32.87 -33.53
N GLY A 711 -2.86 -34.19 -33.67
CA GLY A 711 -2.73 -34.91 -34.93
C GLY A 711 -1.31 -35.48 -35.14
N ASP A 712 -0.29 -34.66 -34.94
CA ASP A 712 1.12 -35.07 -34.99
C ASP A 712 1.84 -35.05 -33.64
N ASN A 713 1.25 -34.44 -32.61
CA ASN A 713 1.79 -34.35 -31.25
C ASN A 713 3.17 -33.67 -31.19
N LEU A 714 3.36 -32.65 -32.02
CA LEU A 714 4.59 -31.87 -32.13
C LEU A 714 4.41 -30.46 -31.54
N VAL A 715 5.53 -29.75 -31.40
CA VAL A 715 5.53 -28.29 -31.22
C VAL A 715 6.08 -27.65 -32.48
N HIS A 716 5.28 -26.83 -33.15
CA HIS A 716 5.65 -26.08 -34.34
C HIS A 716 6.30 -24.76 -33.96
N ILE A 717 7.37 -24.40 -34.68
CA ILE A 717 8.09 -23.14 -34.51
C ILE A 717 7.73 -22.25 -35.68
N ILE A 718 6.91 -21.26 -35.39
CA ILE A 718 6.43 -20.30 -36.38
C ILE A 718 7.38 -19.12 -36.40
N ASN A 719 7.94 -18.83 -37.58
CA ASN A 719 8.72 -17.63 -37.79
C ASN A 719 7.76 -16.45 -38.01
N ARG A 720 7.79 -15.46 -37.13
CA ARG A 720 6.89 -14.31 -37.21
C ARG A 720 7.19 -13.40 -38.40
N ALA A 721 8.45 -13.25 -38.78
CA ALA A 721 8.84 -12.36 -39.88
C ALA A 721 8.32 -12.86 -41.24
N THR A 722 8.32 -14.18 -41.45
CA THR A 722 7.83 -14.79 -42.70
C THR A 722 6.39 -15.30 -42.59
N LEU A 723 5.84 -15.40 -41.38
CA LEU A 723 4.56 -16.04 -41.08
C LEU A 723 4.46 -17.46 -41.65
N THR A 724 5.52 -18.24 -41.44
CA THR A 724 5.63 -19.62 -41.91
C THR A 724 5.97 -20.57 -40.77
N ASP A 725 5.39 -21.77 -40.82
CA ASP A 725 5.83 -22.90 -40.02
C ASP A 725 7.15 -23.47 -40.58
N GLY A 726 8.24 -23.29 -39.86
CA GLY A 726 9.58 -23.61 -40.35
C GLY A 726 10.11 -24.97 -39.91
N THR A 727 9.95 -25.29 -38.63
CA THR A 727 10.55 -26.47 -38.00
C THR A 727 9.68 -26.96 -36.86
N THR A 728 9.78 -28.25 -36.53
CA THR A 728 9.02 -28.86 -35.44
C THR A 728 9.93 -29.50 -34.39
N ILE A 729 9.41 -29.59 -33.17
CA ILE A 729 10.00 -30.31 -32.05
C ILE A 729 9.13 -31.55 -31.79
N ALA A 730 9.77 -32.71 -31.67
CA ALA A 730 9.12 -33.94 -31.23
C ALA A 730 9.42 -34.16 -29.74
N PRO A 731 8.55 -33.72 -28.80
CA PRO A 731 8.79 -33.89 -27.37
C PRO A 731 8.64 -35.33 -26.91
N LYS A 732 7.93 -36.18 -27.69
CA LYS A 732 7.72 -37.62 -27.42
C LYS A 732 7.12 -37.87 -26.02
N LEU A 733 6.13 -37.08 -25.63
CA LEU A 733 5.40 -37.24 -24.36
C LEU A 733 4.51 -38.50 -24.40
N PRO A 734 4.73 -39.52 -23.55
CA PRO A 734 3.88 -40.70 -23.51
C PRO A 734 2.71 -40.55 -22.53
N ASP A 735 1.56 -41.14 -22.85
CA ASP A 735 0.50 -41.44 -21.88
C ASP A 735 0.86 -42.67 -21.02
N VAL A 736 -0.08 -43.08 -20.16
CA VAL A 736 0.06 -44.27 -19.30
C VAL A 736 0.18 -45.59 -20.08
N ASN A 737 -0.21 -45.62 -21.36
CA ASN A 737 -0.14 -46.77 -22.26
C ASN A 737 1.05 -46.71 -23.22
N GLY A 738 1.87 -45.64 -23.17
CA GLY A 738 3.00 -45.43 -24.07
C GLY A 738 2.66 -44.76 -25.41
N ASN A 739 1.41 -44.33 -25.62
CA ASN A 739 1.04 -43.56 -26.82
C ASN A 739 1.55 -42.13 -26.72
N LEU A 740 1.98 -41.56 -27.84
CA LEU A 740 2.37 -40.15 -27.86
C LEU A 740 1.14 -39.25 -27.73
N VAL A 741 1.23 -38.24 -26.87
CA VAL A 741 0.15 -37.29 -26.59
C VAL A 741 0.52 -35.86 -26.92
N VAL A 742 -0.52 -35.04 -27.09
CA VAL A 742 -0.42 -33.64 -27.50
C VAL A 742 0.32 -32.78 -26.45
N PRO A 743 1.26 -31.91 -26.89
CA PRO A 743 1.85 -30.90 -26.01
C PRO A 743 0.90 -29.70 -25.81
N ASP A 744 -0.05 -29.82 -24.89
CA ASP A 744 -1.06 -28.79 -24.61
C ASP A 744 -0.68 -27.85 -23.44
N LEU A 745 0.48 -28.04 -22.83
CA LEU A 745 1.03 -27.17 -21.80
C LEU A 745 2.41 -26.65 -22.24
N LEU A 746 2.53 -25.34 -22.47
CA LEU A 746 3.76 -24.67 -22.88
C LEU A 746 4.04 -23.44 -22.03
N VAL A 747 5.26 -23.31 -21.53
CA VAL A 747 5.80 -22.08 -20.95
C VAL A 747 7.23 -21.89 -21.43
N GLN A 748 7.69 -20.65 -21.51
CA GLN A 748 9.05 -20.34 -21.92
C GLN A 748 9.75 -19.46 -20.89
N ARG A 749 11.07 -19.58 -20.81
CA ARG A 749 11.92 -18.59 -20.16
C ARG A 749 12.92 -18.03 -21.19
N PRO A 750 13.18 -16.72 -21.16
CA PRO A 750 14.26 -16.15 -21.94
C PRO A 750 15.62 -16.65 -21.45
N ARG A 751 16.57 -16.71 -22.38
CA ARG A 751 17.98 -16.98 -22.10
C ARG A 751 18.84 -16.08 -22.96
N LYS A 752 19.96 -15.59 -22.41
CA LYS A 752 20.91 -14.81 -23.20
C LYS A 752 21.35 -15.62 -24.42
N ALA A 753 21.21 -15.03 -25.60
CA ALA A 753 21.76 -15.62 -26.82
C ALA A 753 23.27 -15.80 -26.62
N THR A 754 23.76 -17.03 -26.80
CA THR A 754 25.20 -17.27 -26.96
C THR A 754 25.58 -16.68 -28.32
N GLN A 755 26.39 -15.62 -28.30
CA GLN A 755 27.01 -15.07 -29.51
C GLN A 755 27.95 -16.08 -30.16
#